data_AF-A0A1B5KSA5-F1
#
_entry.id   AF-A0A1B5KSA5-F1
#
_cell.length_a   1.000
_cell.length_b   1.000
_cell.length_c   1.000
_cell.angle_alpha   90.00
_cell.angle_beta   90.00
_cell.angle_gamma   90.00
#
_symmetry.space_group_name_H-M   'P 1'
#
loop_
_entity.id
_entity.type
_entity.pdbx_description
1 polymer ?
#
loop_
_entity_poly.entity_id
_entity_poly.type
_entity_poly.pdbx_seq_one_letter_code
_entity_poly.pdbx_strand_id
1 'polypeptide(L)'
;MFEVGRPADLVQVQTQAKLTNYMLTGNLRSLNELAKQARADHIIHTGDFGFYDETSLDRIAEKTLKHVAQYSPLIPDPVKKAIQQGGNGPVKTRFPSSDLPLSELPLLLSGEVKLDVPVYTVWGACEDVRVLEKFRSSEYKVPNLHIIDEARSMLLEIGGVKLRLLGLGGAVVMHKLFDNGEGRTTIAGGQGTMWTTLLQMGELVDTAHRVYDPTETRIFITHASPAREGILNQLSVALKADFSISAGLHFRYGSSYNEFSVNPTLDHYRGKLAASKASFNDVWETVKGEVEPAIAQNEAQQNLLKNALQIVEKMPTTAAGGNPFGGPVTGQAALGQVDESAFKNMWNFNLADAAFGYLVLEIQDGRIGTEMRAQGFNFSHRGAKQQPGSAPPSTSTTGANPSTPAPLTTSTQPAASTGRQAPPAQQPKGAAATTPSSGPAKPATPQPAQPAQPAQTSKSVPSNKDSEKSSHVTNGSTNGPEPASSPAPKPSASDIVGLFIMNVSSEEQCRDLFDEADRSKIAKIEKWGNQNKVVHFKTAEDRDMAMTRLPDEIKTRTQEDRSRPLVKVFQHREGKTFSNRGGAGTWGGNARGGATGSGYGNSDSESNRRVGRGGRGGRGSDRGRGGRGRGGLKGDAGASSPAATPSTPAE
;
A
#
# COMPACT_ATOMS: atom_id res chain seq x y z
N MET A 1 -58.45 13.79 -20.94
CA MET A 1 -57.12 14.41 -20.79
C MET A 1 -56.42 13.66 -19.67
N PHE A 2 -55.22 13.15 -19.90
CA PHE A 2 -54.34 12.76 -18.80
C PHE A 2 -53.44 13.96 -18.51
N GLU A 3 -53.36 14.35 -17.24
CA GLU A 3 -52.53 15.46 -16.81
C GLU A 3 -51.06 15.04 -16.92
N VAL A 4 -50.34 15.63 -17.86
CA VAL A 4 -48.91 15.34 -18.05
C VAL A 4 -48.18 15.97 -16.88
N GLY A 5 -47.82 15.12 -15.91
CA GLY A 5 -47.00 15.53 -14.77
C GLY A 5 -45.77 16.28 -15.24
N ARG A 6 -45.45 17.38 -14.56
CA ARG A 6 -44.24 18.17 -14.83
C ARG A 6 -43.02 17.24 -14.75
N PRO A 7 -41.96 17.46 -15.56
CA PRO A 7 -40.72 16.71 -15.39
C PRO A 7 -40.29 16.85 -13.93
N ALA A 8 -40.00 15.73 -13.27
CA ALA A 8 -39.50 15.75 -11.91
C ALA A 8 -38.18 16.54 -11.88
N ASP A 9 -37.93 17.27 -10.79
CA ASP A 9 -36.61 17.78 -10.45
C ASP A 9 -35.73 16.59 -10.07
N LEU A 10 -35.29 15.87 -11.11
CA LEU A 10 -34.63 14.57 -11.04
C LEU A 10 -33.17 14.73 -10.61
N VAL A 11 -32.98 15.20 -9.39
CA VAL A 11 -31.70 15.19 -8.67
C VAL A 11 -31.47 13.76 -8.18
N GLN A 12 -31.35 12.86 -9.15
CA GLN A 12 -30.89 11.51 -8.96
C GLN A 12 -29.46 11.59 -8.43
N VAL A 13 -29.10 10.74 -7.47
CA VAL A 13 -27.81 10.06 -7.65
C VAL A 13 -28.19 8.78 -8.37
N GLN A 14 -28.43 8.87 -9.68
CA GLN A 14 -27.96 7.76 -10.48
C GLN A 14 -26.47 8.02 -10.65
N THR A 15 -25.72 7.56 -9.66
CA THR A 15 -25.06 6.31 -9.99
C THR A 15 -26.09 5.21 -9.72
N GLN A 16 -26.54 4.29 -10.58
CA GLN A 16 -25.99 3.70 -11.81
C GLN A 16 -24.60 4.20 -12.20
N ALA A 17 -23.61 3.93 -11.34
CA ALA A 17 -22.26 4.22 -11.73
C ALA A 17 -21.89 3.28 -12.85
N LYS A 18 -21.05 3.82 -13.70
CA LYS A 18 -19.79 3.20 -14.00
C LYS A 18 -18.79 4.18 -13.37
N LEU A 19 -17.90 3.66 -12.52
CA LEU A 19 -16.97 4.40 -11.66
C LEU A 19 -15.60 3.70 -11.69
N THR A 20 -14.94 3.79 -12.83
CA THR A 20 -13.79 2.95 -13.17
C THR A 20 -12.49 3.61 -12.69
N ASN A 21 -11.94 3.18 -11.54
CA ASN A 21 -10.59 3.54 -11.04
C ASN A 21 -10.09 2.43 -10.09
N TYR A 22 -8.91 1.80 -10.14
CA TYR A 22 -7.65 1.92 -10.90
C TYR A 22 -7.01 3.28 -10.96
N MET A 23 -5.71 3.21 -11.10
CA MET A 23 -4.83 4.30 -11.44
C MET A 23 -5.14 4.72 -12.88
N LEU A 24 -6.12 5.61 -13.07
CA LEU A 24 -6.39 6.19 -14.41
C LEU A 24 -5.11 6.77 -15.02
N THR A 25 -4.16 7.18 -14.16
CA THR A 25 -2.82 7.66 -14.55
C THR A 25 -2.92 8.62 -15.73
N GLY A 26 -3.89 9.52 -15.59
CA GLY A 26 -4.17 10.62 -16.47
C GLY A 26 -4.92 10.33 -17.76
N ASN A 27 -5.51 9.15 -17.98
CA ASN A 27 -6.57 9.02 -19.00
C ASN A 27 -7.89 9.59 -18.44
N LEU A 28 -8.00 10.93 -18.50
CA LEU A 28 -9.08 11.69 -17.91
C LEU A 28 -10.29 11.77 -18.84
N ARG A 29 -10.11 11.61 -20.16
CA ARG A 29 -11.21 11.46 -21.13
C ARG A 29 -12.10 10.26 -20.81
N SER A 30 -11.52 9.18 -20.28
CA SER A 30 -12.29 8.00 -19.87
C SER A 30 -13.37 8.33 -18.84
N LEU A 31 -13.20 9.35 -17.97
CA LEU A 31 -14.20 9.78 -16.99
C LEU A 31 -15.52 10.26 -17.64
N ASN A 32 -15.47 10.76 -18.87
CA ASN A 32 -16.65 11.19 -19.61
C ASN A 32 -17.35 10.03 -20.32
N GLU A 33 -16.58 9.13 -20.94
CA GLU A 33 -17.12 7.87 -21.49
C GLU A 33 -17.81 7.09 -20.38
N LEU A 34 -17.13 7.01 -19.24
CA LEU A 34 -17.59 6.45 -17.99
C LEU A 34 -18.91 7.09 -17.52
N ALA A 35 -18.96 8.41 -17.34
CA ALA A 35 -20.18 9.13 -16.94
C ALA A 35 -21.38 8.87 -17.87
N LYS A 36 -21.14 8.72 -19.19
CA LYS A 36 -22.18 8.40 -20.17
C LYS A 36 -22.59 6.92 -20.15
N GLN A 37 -21.61 6.03 -20.01
CA GLN A 37 -21.85 4.59 -19.88
C GLN A 37 -22.56 4.27 -18.56
N ALA A 38 -22.39 5.13 -17.55
CA ALA A 38 -23.08 5.19 -16.27
C ALA A 38 -24.50 5.76 -16.35
N ARG A 39 -24.63 6.95 -16.95
CA ARG A 39 -25.62 7.98 -16.59
C ARG A 39 -25.33 8.60 -15.21
N ALA A 40 -24.05 8.84 -14.91
CA ALA A 40 -23.60 9.39 -13.63
C ALA A 40 -23.69 10.92 -13.60
N ASP A 41 -24.49 11.46 -12.69
CA ASP A 41 -24.59 12.91 -12.45
C ASP A 41 -23.36 13.47 -11.70
N HIS A 42 -22.67 12.63 -10.92
CA HIS A 42 -21.50 12.96 -10.12
C HIS A 42 -20.50 11.78 -10.10
N ILE A 43 -19.21 12.05 -9.99
CA ILE A 43 -18.13 11.04 -9.88
C ILE A 43 -17.37 11.22 -8.57
N ILE A 44 -17.14 10.12 -7.83
CA ILE A 44 -16.21 10.08 -6.68
C ILE A 44 -15.03 9.17 -7.03
N HIS A 45 -13.81 9.70 -6.95
CA HIS A 45 -12.58 9.06 -7.43
C HIS A 45 -11.53 8.93 -6.31
N THR A 46 -10.94 7.74 -6.15
CA THR A 46 -10.14 7.33 -4.98
C THR A 46 -8.62 7.46 -5.17
N GLY A 47 -8.19 8.49 -5.90
CA GLY A 47 -6.77 8.77 -6.16
C GLY A 47 -6.17 8.09 -7.39
N ASP A 48 -4.91 8.44 -7.70
CA ASP A 48 -4.18 8.06 -8.93
C ASP A 48 -4.88 8.57 -10.20
N PHE A 49 -5.45 9.78 -10.08
CA PHE A 49 -6.16 10.52 -11.12
C PHE A 49 -5.24 10.81 -12.31
N GLY A 50 -4.01 11.26 -12.03
CA GLY A 50 -3.04 11.75 -12.99
C GLY A 50 -2.71 13.22 -12.76
N PHE A 51 -2.50 13.64 -11.51
CA PHE A 51 -1.94 14.95 -11.16
C PHE A 51 -0.47 15.05 -11.57
N TYR A 52 -0.26 15.19 -12.88
CA TYR A 52 1.01 15.40 -13.56
C TYR A 52 0.86 16.52 -14.59
N ASP A 53 1.75 17.50 -14.56
CA ASP A 53 1.88 18.55 -15.57
C ASP A 53 3.07 18.27 -16.51
N GLU A 54 3.26 19.10 -17.54
CA GLU A 54 4.35 18.96 -18.52
C GLU A 54 5.75 18.88 -17.86
N THR A 55 5.91 19.50 -16.69
CA THR A 55 7.16 19.56 -15.93
C THR A 55 7.29 18.45 -14.87
N SER A 56 6.26 17.61 -14.69
CA SER A 56 6.31 16.45 -13.79
C SER A 56 7.26 15.35 -14.28
N LEU A 57 7.47 15.22 -15.60
CA LEU A 57 8.36 14.20 -16.16
C LEU A 57 9.82 14.40 -15.71
N ASP A 58 10.25 15.64 -15.44
CA ASP A 58 11.58 15.92 -14.89
C ASP A 58 11.68 15.56 -13.39
N ARG A 59 10.59 15.73 -12.64
CA ARG A 59 10.55 15.50 -11.18
C ARG A 59 10.35 14.05 -10.76
N ILE A 60 9.63 13.25 -11.54
CA ILE A 60 9.31 11.85 -11.18
C ILE A 60 10.58 10.98 -11.10
N ALA A 61 10.78 10.22 -10.03
CA ALA A 61 11.93 9.33 -9.92
C ALA A 61 11.86 8.17 -10.93
N GLU A 62 13.01 7.71 -11.42
CA GLU A 62 13.15 6.62 -12.39
C GLU A 62 12.40 5.33 -12.00
N LYS A 63 12.34 4.99 -10.70
CA LYS A 63 11.57 3.86 -10.16
C LYS A 63 10.07 4.07 -10.32
N THR A 64 9.59 5.27 -9.98
CA THR A 64 8.18 5.67 -10.04
C THR A 64 7.71 5.78 -11.48
N LEU A 65 8.52 6.39 -12.35
CA LEU A 65 8.28 6.48 -13.79
C LEU A 65 8.11 5.09 -14.43
N LYS A 66 8.95 4.12 -14.07
CA LYS A 66 8.80 2.72 -14.52
C LYS A 66 7.50 2.07 -14.04
N HIS A 67 7.06 2.38 -12.82
CA HIS A 67 5.80 1.90 -12.28
C HIS A 67 4.61 2.53 -13.03
N VAL A 68 4.53 3.86 -13.09
CA VAL A 68 3.48 4.58 -13.84
C VAL A 68 3.43 4.12 -15.29
N ALA A 69 4.56 4.02 -15.98
CA ALA A 69 4.61 3.59 -17.37
C ALA A 69 4.21 2.11 -17.60
N GLN A 70 4.42 1.23 -16.61
CA GLN A 70 3.96 -0.16 -16.68
C GLN A 70 2.43 -0.27 -16.73
N TYR A 71 1.71 0.65 -16.07
CA TYR A 71 0.26 0.58 -15.88
C TYR A 71 -0.53 1.60 -16.72
N SER A 72 0.08 2.75 -17.06
CA SER A 72 -0.59 3.85 -17.77
C SER A 72 -1.24 3.41 -19.09
N PRO A 73 -2.54 3.68 -19.31
CA PRO A 73 -3.19 3.39 -20.58
C PRO A 73 -2.69 4.28 -21.73
N LEU A 74 -2.07 5.44 -21.43
CA LEU A 74 -1.59 6.40 -22.42
C LEU A 74 -0.31 5.95 -23.16
N ILE A 75 0.50 5.08 -22.55
CA ILE A 75 1.77 4.62 -23.12
C ILE A 75 1.58 3.35 -23.95
N PRO A 76 1.96 3.32 -25.25
CA PRO A 76 1.79 2.13 -26.08
C PRO A 76 2.56 0.89 -25.58
N ASP A 77 1.96 -0.27 -25.78
CA ASP A 77 2.50 -1.57 -25.38
C ASP A 77 3.95 -1.88 -25.83
N PRO A 78 4.41 -1.48 -27.04
CA PRO A 78 5.81 -1.60 -27.44
C PRO A 78 6.76 -0.77 -26.56
N VAL A 79 6.36 0.46 -26.19
CA VAL A 79 7.13 1.35 -25.31
C VAL A 79 7.16 0.77 -23.90
N LYS A 80 6.00 0.31 -23.37
CA LYS A 80 5.95 -0.42 -22.08
C LYS A 80 6.94 -1.59 -22.03
N LYS A 81 6.96 -2.42 -23.07
CA LYS A 81 7.87 -3.58 -23.18
C LYS A 81 9.33 -3.15 -23.25
N ALA A 82 9.66 -2.12 -24.03
CA ALA A 82 11.01 -1.59 -24.12
C ALA A 82 11.50 -0.93 -22.81
N ILE A 83 10.62 -0.34 -22.01
CA ILE A 83 10.90 0.15 -20.66
C ILE A 83 11.17 -1.03 -19.69
N GLN A 84 10.31 -2.05 -19.71
CA GLN A 84 10.42 -3.23 -18.84
C GLN A 84 11.66 -4.10 -19.15
N GLN A 85 12.07 -4.18 -20.42
CA GLN A 85 13.29 -4.88 -20.85
C GLN A 85 14.57 -4.19 -20.35
N GLY A 86 14.51 -2.90 -19.99
CA GLY A 86 15.69 -2.14 -19.57
C GLY A 86 16.70 -1.94 -20.70
N GLY A 87 17.98 -1.81 -20.34
CA GLY A 87 19.08 -1.44 -21.24
C GLY A 87 19.73 -0.11 -20.81
N ASN A 88 20.62 0.44 -21.64
CA ASN A 88 21.54 1.51 -21.24
C ASN A 88 20.84 2.85 -20.99
N GLY A 89 21.07 3.45 -19.82
CA GLY A 89 20.60 4.78 -19.42
C GLY A 89 19.19 4.82 -18.79
N PRO A 90 18.84 5.91 -18.08
CA PRO A 90 17.49 6.16 -17.58
C PRO A 90 16.40 6.17 -18.66
N VAL A 91 15.15 5.90 -18.29
CA VAL A 91 14.00 5.94 -19.21
C VAL A 91 13.87 7.32 -19.86
N LYS A 92 14.00 8.40 -19.09
CA LYS A 92 13.91 9.80 -19.57
C LYS A 92 14.93 10.16 -20.66
N THR A 93 16.06 9.48 -20.71
CA THR A 93 17.13 9.72 -21.71
C THR A 93 17.03 8.83 -22.95
N ARG A 94 16.12 7.84 -22.94
CA ARG A 94 15.97 6.83 -23.99
C ARG A 94 14.74 7.01 -24.86
N PHE A 95 13.69 7.59 -24.29
CA PHE A 95 12.41 7.83 -24.95
C PHE A 95 12.15 9.34 -24.91
N PRO A 96 11.67 9.97 -26.00
CA PRO A 96 11.29 11.37 -25.98
C PRO A 96 10.04 11.55 -25.08
N SER A 97 9.84 12.77 -24.56
CA SER A 97 8.71 13.07 -23.67
C SER A 97 7.34 12.79 -24.29
N SER A 98 7.23 12.84 -25.63
CA SER A 98 6.04 12.45 -26.41
C SER A 98 5.62 10.99 -26.22
N ASP A 99 6.58 10.12 -25.93
CA ASP A 99 6.39 8.67 -25.80
C ASP A 99 6.19 8.27 -24.32
N LEU A 100 6.29 9.24 -23.42
CA LEU A 100 6.10 9.11 -21.97
C LEU A 100 4.96 10.00 -21.42
N PRO A 101 3.76 10.06 -22.06
CA PRO A 101 2.64 10.85 -21.54
C PRO A 101 2.22 10.36 -20.15
N LEU A 102 2.42 11.22 -19.15
CA LEU A 102 2.04 10.94 -17.76
C LEU A 102 0.57 11.27 -17.47
N SER A 103 -0.03 12.22 -18.20
CA SER A 103 -1.43 12.59 -18.04
C SER A 103 -2.01 13.44 -19.17
N GLU A 104 -3.33 13.36 -19.36
CA GLU A 104 -4.16 14.31 -20.12
C GLU A 104 -4.54 15.56 -19.31
N LEU A 105 -4.10 15.69 -18.05
CA LEU A 105 -4.36 16.87 -17.22
C LEU A 105 -3.97 18.20 -17.90
N PRO A 106 -2.86 18.32 -18.67
CA PRO A 106 -2.59 19.52 -19.48
C PRO A 106 -3.74 19.89 -20.42
N LEU A 107 -4.47 18.90 -20.96
CA LEU A 107 -5.62 19.12 -21.85
C LEU A 107 -6.88 19.56 -21.10
N LEU A 108 -7.03 19.19 -19.82
CA LEU A 108 -8.06 19.76 -18.93
C LEU A 108 -7.71 21.20 -18.53
N LEU A 109 -6.42 21.51 -18.35
CA LEU A 109 -5.94 22.85 -18.02
C LEU A 109 -6.02 23.81 -19.21
N SER A 110 -5.76 23.33 -20.45
CA SER A 110 -6.00 24.11 -21.68
C SER A 110 -7.49 24.23 -22.05
N GLY A 111 -8.32 23.30 -21.54
CA GLY A 111 -9.75 23.23 -21.82
C GLY A 111 -10.10 22.58 -23.17
N GLU A 112 -9.13 21.97 -23.85
CA GLU A 112 -9.35 21.06 -25.00
C GLU A 112 -10.15 19.82 -24.61
N VAL A 113 -9.96 19.36 -23.37
CA VAL A 113 -10.79 18.36 -22.71
C VAL A 113 -11.52 19.04 -21.55
N LYS A 114 -12.74 18.60 -21.26
CA LYS A 114 -13.55 19.09 -20.14
C LYS A 114 -14.20 17.90 -19.46
N LEU A 115 -14.48 18.01 -18.16
CA LEU A 115 -15.20 16.99 -17.42
C LEU A 115 -16.70 17.25 -17.59
N ASP A 116 -17.44 16.29 -18.16
CA ASP A 116 -18.85 16.47 -18.51
C ASP A 116 -19.75 16.61 -17.27
N VAL A 117 -19.31 16.08 -16.13
CA VAL A 117 -20.01 16.11 -14.83
C VAL A 117 -19.01 16.40 -13.68
N PRO A 118 -19.47 16.88 -12.51
CA PRO A 118 -18.64 17.08 -11.33
C PRO A 118 -17.86 15.82 -10.88
N VAL A 119 -16.54 15.94 -10.82
CA VAL A 119 -15.60 14.91 -10.36
C VAL A 119 -14.99 15.34 -9.03
N TYR A 120 -15.22 14.53 -8.00
CA TYR A 120 -14.68 14.69 -6.65
C TYR A 120 -13.56 13.67 -6.45
N THR A 121 -12.32 14.13 -6.20
CA THR A 121 -11.17 13.22 -6.09
C THR A 121 -10.25 13.56 -4.92
N VAL A 122 -9.73 12.53 -4.27
CA VAL A 122 -8.45 12.60 -3.53
C VAL A 122 -7.28 12.32 -4.50
N TRP A 123 -6.04 12.41 -4.05
CA TRP A 123 -4.86 11.89 -4.79
C TRP A 123 -4.46 10.50 -4.29
N GLY A 124 -3.75 9.75 -5.13
CA GLY A 124 -3.34 8.37 -4.89
C GLY A 124 -1.90 8.23 -4.40
N ALA A 125 -1.23 7.16 -4.78
CA ALA A 125 0.14 6.85 -4.38
C ALA A 125 1.20 7.38 -5.36
N CYS A 126 0.87 7.51 -6.65
CA CYS A 126 1.82 7.86 -7.71
C CYS A 126 1.35 9.10 -8.50
N GLU A 127 1.54 10.28 -7.91
CA GLU A 127 1.16 11.59 -8.45
C GLU A 127 2.19 12.67 -8.03
N ASP A 128 2.12 13.90 -8.56
CA ASP A 128 3.07 14.97 -8.26
C ASP A 128 2.51 16.01 -7.29
N VAL A 129 3.09 16.07 -6.09
CA VAL A 129 2.76 17.03 -5.02
C VAL A 129 2.74 18.48 -5.52
N ARG A 130 3.62 18.85 -6.45
CA ARG A 130 3.69 20.24 -6.94
C ARG A 130 2.48 20.62 -7.79
N VAL A 131 1.83 19.66 -8.44
CA VAL A 131 0.59 19.88 -9.21
C VAL A 131 -0.59 20.07 -8.26
N LEU A 132 -0.64 19.29 -7.18
CA LEU A 132 -1.66 19.42 -6.12
C LEU A 132 -1.54 20.75 -5.37
N GLU A 133 -0.32 21.19 -5.06
CA GLU A 133 -0.10 22.50 -4.43
C GLU A 133 -0.57 23.66 -5.32
N LYS A 134 -0.46 23.55 -6.66
CA LYS A 134 -1.02 24.53 -7.61
C LYS A 134 -2.55 24.57 -7.59
N PHE A 135 -3.22 23.43 -7.42
CA PHE A 135 -4.68 23.40 -7.23
C PHE A 135 -5.08 23.94 -5.84
N ARG A 136 -4.31 23.65 -4.80
CA ARG A 136 -4.54 24.17 -3.45
C ARG A 136 -4.41 25.70 -3.41
N SER A 137 -3.37 26.26 -4.04
CA SER A 137 -3.15 27.72 -4.19
C SER A 137 -4.08 28.40 -5.20
N SER A 138 -4.84 27.63 -5.99
CA SER A 138 -5.66 28.10 -7.12
C SER A 138 -4.87 28.70 -8.30
N GLU A 139 -3.57 28.39 -8.42
CA GLU A 139 -2.79 28.59 -9.66
C GLU A 139 -3.37 27.71 -10.80
N TYR A 140 -3.78 26.48 -10.47
CA TYR A 140 -4.49 25.57 -11.35
C TYR A 140 -5.97 25.47 -11.00
N LYS A 141 -6.82 25.48 -12.04
CA LYS A 141 -8.27 25.34 -11.93
C LYS A 141 -8.80 24.64 -13.18
N VAL A 142 -9.62 23.61 -12.97
CA VAL A 142 -10.32 22.88 -14.04
C VAL A 142 -11.82 22.92 -13.72
N PRO A 143 -12.71 23.30 -14.66
CA PRO A 143 -14.16 23.23 -14.46
C PRO A 143 -14.60 21.81 -14.09
N ASN A 144 -15.57 21.69 -13.19
CA ASN A 144 -16.09 20.42 -12.66
C ASN A 144 -15.07 19.53 -11.93
N LEU A 145 -13.82 19.97 -11.67
CA LEU A 145 -12.86 19.22 -10.85
C LEU A 145 -12.83 19.75 -9.41
N HIS A 146 -13.15 18.87 -8.47
CA HIS A 146 -13.21 19.16 -7.04
C HIS A 146 -12.22 18.25 -6.30
N ILE A 147 -11.04 18.80 -5.95
CA ILE A 147 -10.09 18.08 -5.11
C ILE A 147 -10.57 18.17 -3.65
N ILE A 148 -10.72 17.01 -3.01
CA ILE A 148 -11.05 16.88 -1.59
C ILE A 148 -9.77 16.52 -0.85
N ASP A 149 -9.47 17.26 0.20
CA ASP A 149 -8.25 17.16 0.99
C ASP A 149 -8.55 17.29 2.49
N GLU A 150 -7.53 17.16 3.33
CA GLU A 150 -7.67 17.29 4.79
C GLU A 150 -8.29 18.62 5.25
N ALA A 151 -8.14 19.71 4.48
CA ALA A 151 -8.61 21.05 4.81
C ALA A 151 -10.03 21.35 4.27
N ARG A 152 -10.48 20.62 3.24
CA ARG A 152 -11.67 20.92 2.44
C ARG A 152 -12.63 19.73 2.36
N SER A 153 -13.70 19.77 3.15
CA SER A 153 -14.88 18.93 2.91
C SER A 153 -15.77 19.49 1.79
N MET A 154 -16.54 18.63 1.11
CA MET A 154 -17.62 19.05 0.21
C MET A 154 -18.98 18.61 0.79
N LEU A 155 -20.03 19.39 0.54
CA LEU A 155 -21.41 18.99 0.79
C LEU A 155 -22.13 18.86 -0.54
N LEU A 156 -22.76 17.71 -0.79
CA LEU A 156 -23.66 17.49 -1.90
C LEU A 156 -25.07 17.24 -1.36
N GLU A 157 -26.10 17.89 -1.89
CA GLU A 157 -27.49 17.63 -1.52
C GLU A 157 -28.18 16.97 -2.73
N ILE A 158 -28.49 15.68 -2.61
CA ILE A 158 -28.83 14.83 -3.75
C ILE A 158 -29.86 13.76 -3.32
N GLY A 159 -30.94 13.57 -4.09
CA GLY A 159 -32.00 12.61 -3.77
C GLY A 159 -32.70 12.82 -2.41
N GLY A 160 -32.64 14.03 -1.86
CA GLY A 160 -33.09 14.36 -0.50
C GLY A 160 -32.12 13.99 0.61
N VAL A 161 -30.92 13.51 0.29
CA VAL A 161 -29.85 13.18 1.24
C VAL A 161 -28.72 14.20 1.14
N LYS A 162 -28.20 14.65 2.29
CA LYS A 162 -26.98 15.46 2.38
C LYS A 162 -25.76 14.56 2.55
N LEU A 163 -24.86 14.56 1.56
CA LEU A 163 -23.59 13.83 1.59
C LEU A 163 -22.44 14.76 1.93
N ARG A 164 -21.88 14.60 3.13
CA ARG A 164 -20.64 15.27 3.55
C ARG A 164 -19.44 14.41 3.14
N LEU A 165 -18.69 14.88 2.16
CA LEU A 165 -17.48 14.22 1.67
C LEU A 165 -16.25 14.71 2.46
N LEU A 166 -15.50 13.77 3.04
CA LEU A 166 -14.26 13.99 3.80
C LEU A 166 -13.12 13.22 3.11
N GLY A 167 -11.99 13.88 2.80
CA GLY A 167 -10.96 13.32 1.91
C GLY A 167 -9.59 13.13 2.56
N LEU A 168 -8.93 11.99 2.29
CA LEU A 168 -7.52 11.77 2.63
C LEU A 168 -6.80 11.00 1.53
N GLY A 169 -5.99 11.71 0.73
CA GLY A 169 -5.17 11.11 -0.31
C GLY A 169 -3.83 10.55 0.19
N GLY A 170 -3.09 9.93 -0.73
CA GLY A 170 -1.77 9.36 -0.48
C GLY A 170 -1.80 7.88 -0.09
N ALA A 171 -0.65 7.22 -0.22
CA ALA A 171 -0.42 5.94 0.43
C ALA A 171 -0.13 6.13 1.93
N VAL A 172 -0.69 5.27 2.79
CA VAL A 172 -0.24 5.16 4.19
C VAL A 172 1.08 4.38 4.20
N VAL A 173 2.14 5.02 4.71
CA VAL A 173 3.47 4.42 4.82
C VAL A 173 4.02 4.76 6.20
N MET A 174 4.05 3.78 7.11
CA MET A 174 4.30 3.98 8.55
C MET A 174 5.55 4.84 8.86
N HIS A 175 6.65 4.63 8.13
CA HIS A 175 7.91 5.37 8.32
C HIS A 175 7.97 6.74 7.63
N LYS A 176 6.91 7.16 6.92
CA LYS A 176 6.75 8.49 6.30
C LYS A 176 5.63 9.32 6.94
N LEU A 177 4.98 8.79 7.98
CA LEU A 177 3.88 9.46 8.70
C LEU A 177 4.23 10.82 9.31
N PHE A 178 5.53 11.13 9.43
CA PHE A 178 6.09 12.37 9.98
C PHE A 178 7.01 13.11 8.98
N ASP A 179 7.04 12.67 7.72
CA ASP A 179 7.86 13.21 6.63
C ASP A 179 6.96 13.94 5.63
N ASN A 180 7.19 15.23 5.36
CA ASN A 180 6.37 15.99 4.40
C ASN A 180 6.94 15.96 2.95
N GLY A 181 8.18 15.48 2.78
CA GLY A 181 8.87 15.41 1.49
C GLY A 181 9.13 16.79 0.86
N GLU A 182 8.65 16.95 -0.37
CA GLU A 182 8.66 18.21 -1.15
C GLU A 182 7.39 19.05 -0.94
N GLY A 183 6.44 18.60 -0.11
CA GLY A 183 5.21 19.32 0.23
C GLY A 183 5.48 20.63 0.98
N ARG A 184 4.76 21.69 0.62
CA ARG A 184 4.88 23.04 1.23
C ARG A 184 3.79 23.31 2.25
N THR A 185 2.60 22.76 2.04
CA THR A 185 1.48 22.74 2.97
C THR A 185 1.39 21.34 3.62
N THR A 186 0.23 20.94 4.10
CA THR A 186 0.02 19.61 4.72
C THR A 186 0.02 18.44 3.74
N ILE A 187 -0.15 18.64 2.42
CA ILE A 187 -0.06 17.56 1.43
C ILE A 187 1.39 17.08 1.32
N ALA A 188 1.65 15.83 1.71
CA ALA A 188 2.97 15.23 1.65
C ALA A 188 3.22 14.40 0.38
N GLY A 189 4.41 14.55 -0.18
CA GLY A 189 4.81 13.84 -1.39
C GLY A 189 6.17 14.28 -1.90
N GLY A 190 6.69 13.61 -2.92
CA GLY A 190 7.97 13.92 -3.53
C GLY A 190 8.34 12.90 -4.60
N GLN A 191 9.12 13.33 -5.60
CA GLN A 191 9.62 12.50 -6.69
C GLN A 191 8.54 11.68 -7.44
N GLY A 192 7.33 12.24 -7.54
CA GLY A 192 6.15 11.61 -8.15
C GLY A 192 5.47 10.52 -7.30
N THR A 193 5.81 10.42 -6.01
CA THR A 193 5.13 9.57 -5.02
C THR A 193 4.46 10.42 -3.95
N MET A 194 3.29 9.99 -3.49
CA MET A 194 2.44 10.71 -2.53
C MET A 194 2.12 9.81 -1.33
N TRP A 195 2.06 10.39 -0.14
CA TRP A 195 1.73 9.65 1.08
C TRP A 195 0.98 10.52 2.10
N THR A 196 0.40 9.86 3.08
CA THR A 196 -0.37 10.50 4.16
C THR A 196 0.54 10.80 5.36
N THR A 197 0.38 11.96 6.00
CA THR A 197 1.04 12.31 7.28
C THR A 197 0.06 12.53 8.43
N LEU A 198 0.58 12.51 9.66
CA LEU A 198 -0.20 12.76 10.88
C LEU A 198 -0.73 14.21 10.93
N LEU A 199 -0.06 15.17 10.30
CA LEU A 199 -0.58 16.53 10.17
C LEU A 199 -1.89 16.53 9.36
N GLN A 200 -1.95 15.77 8.27
CA GLN A 200 -3.18 15.64 7.46
C GLN A 200 -4.29 14.89 8.21
N MET A 201 -3.95 13.84 8.95
CA MET A 201 -4.92 13.13 9.79
C MET A 201 -5.49 14.05 10.88
N GLY A 202 -4.67 14.94 11.45
CA GLY A 202 -5.08 15.94 12.43
C GLY A 202 -5.92 17.08 11.85
N GLU A 203 -5.60 17.55 10.64
CA GLU A 203 -6.35 18.59 9.93
C GLU A 203 -7.69 18.07 9.44
N LEU A 204 -7.74 16.82 8.95
CA LEU A 204 -9.00 16.18 8.58
C LEU A 204 -9.91 15.96 9.79
N VAL A 205 -9.37 15.66 10.97
CA VAL A 205 -10.15 15.59 12.22
C VAL A 205 -10.67 16.98 12.65
N ASP A 206 -9.88 18.05 12.52
CA ASP A 206 -10.39 19.41 12.75
C ASP A 206 -11.53 19.75 11.77
N THR A 207 -11.28 19.62 10.46
CA THR A 207 -12.26 19.83 9.40
C THR A 207 -13.54 19.03 9.67
N ALA A 208 -13.42 17.76 10.02
CA ALA A 208 -14.56 16.88 10.28
C ALA A 208 -15.37 17.28 11.52
N HIS A 209 -14.74 17.78 12.59
CA HIS A 209 -15.46 18.34 13.75
C HIS A 209 -16.12 19.68 13.39
N ARG A 210 -15.39 20.56 12.70
CA ARG A 210 -15.80 21.91 12.31
C ARG A 210 -16.96 21.94 11.31
N VAL A 211 -17.18 20.84 10.57
CA VAL A 211 -18.33 20.63 9.68
C VAL A 211 -19.29 19.53 10.16
N TYR A 212 -19.38 19.30 11.49
CA TYR A 212 -20.29 18.28 12.02
C TYR A 212 -21.74 18.75 12.13
N ASP A 213 -22.57 18.36 11.17
CA ASP A 213 -24.03 18.36 11.24
C ASP A 213 -24.53 16.89 11.35
N PRO A 214 -25.33 16.51 12.36
CA PRO A 214 -25.86 15.16 12.52
C PRO A 214 -26.98 14.78 11.53
N THR A 215 -27.43 15.71 10.67
CA THR A 215 -28.37 15.45 9.58
C THR A 215 -27.68 15.08 8.26
N GLU A 216 -26.35 15.15 8.19
CA GLU A 216 -25.56 14.80 7.02
C GLU A 216 -25.01 13.38 7.11
N THR A 217 -25.12 12.61 6.02
CA THR A 217 -24.41 11.33 5.86
C THR A 217 -22.95 11.59 5.49
N ARG A 218 -22.03 11.05 6.27
CA ARG A 218 -20.59 11.39 6.21
C ARG A 218 -19.80 10.28 5.53
N ILE A 219 -19.30 10.57 4.34
CA ILE A 219 -18.53 9.65 3.50
C ILE A 219 -17.04 9.96 3.65
N PHE A 220 -16.27 8.99 4.14
CA PHE A 220 -14.81 9.08 4.16
C PHE A 220 -14.21 8.51 2.87
N ILE A 221 -13.71 9.40 2.01
CA ILE A 221 -13.02 9.06 0.76
C ILE A 221 -11.52 9.02 1.04
N THR A 222 -10.87 7.89 0.80
CA THR A 222 -9.43 7.78 1.00
C THR A 222 -8.77 6.86 -0.02
N HIS A 223 -7.53 7.13 -0.40
CA HIS A 223 -6.84 6.25 -1.34
C HIS A 223 -6.49 4.91 -0.69
N ALA A 224 -5.76 4.93 0.43
CA ALA A 224 -5.40 3.73 1.17
C ALA A 224 -6.62 3.17 1.93
N SER A 225 -6.78 1.84 1.95
CA SER A 225 -8.00 1.20 2.46
C SER A 225 -8.01 0.98 3.98
N PRO A 226 -9.07 1.42 4.70
CA PRO A 226 -9.31 1.07 6.11
C PRO A 226 -9.35 -0.44 6.40
N ALA A 227 -9.58 -1.28 5.39
CA ALA A 227 -9.54 -2.73 5.53
C ALA A 227 -8.16 -3.24 5.99
N ARG A 228 -7.10 -2.57 5.51
CA ARG A 228 -5.69 -2.92 5.76
C ARG A 228 -5.10 -2.07 6.89
N GLU A 229 -5.33 -0.76 6.83
CA GLU A 229 -4.68 0.21 7.70
C GLU A 229 -5.52 0.45 8.96
N GLY A 230 -5.15 -0.17 10.09
CA GLY A 230 -5.88 -0.03 11.36
C GLY A 230 -5.98 1.41 11.86
N ILE A 231 -4.99 2.26 11.55
CA ILE A 231 -5.02 3.70 11.85
C ILE A 231 -6.05 4.45 11.01
N LEU A 232 -6.29 4.07 9.75
CA LEU A 232 -7.38 4.63 8.93
C LEU A 232 -8.75 4.12 9.39
N ASN A 233 -8.82 2.89 9.88
CA ASN A 233 -10.04 2.33 10.47
C ASN A 233 -10.46 3.13 11.71
N GLN A 234 -9.53 3.40 12.62
CA GLN A 234 -9.78 4.27 13.77
C GLN A 234 -10.07 5.73 13.37
N LEU A 235 -9.41 6.24 12.32
CA LEU A 235 -9.72 7.55 11.76
C LEU A 235 -11.17 7.61 11.26
N SER A 236 -11.67 6.63 10.51
CA SER A 236 -13.09 6.58 10.07
C SER A 236 -14.07 6.75 11.24
N VAL A 237 -13.80 6.11 12.38
CA VAL A 237 -14.57 6.26 13.62
C VAL A 237 -14.43 7.67 14.21
N ALA A 238 -13.20 8.20 14.27
CA ALA A 238 -12.95 9.56 14.78
C ALA A 238 -13.62 10.66 13.93
N LEU A 239 -13.68 10.47 12.61
CA LEU A 239 -14.39 11.35 11.67
C LEU A 239 -15.92 11.22 11.75
N LYS A 240 -16.45 10.24 12.50
CA LYS A 240 -17.86 9.83 12.48
C LYS A 240 -18.35 9.60 11.05
N ALA A 241 -17.64 8.77 10.28
CA ALA A 241 -18.07 8.39 8.94
C ALA A 241 -19.11 7.25 9.02
N ASP A 242 -20.21 7.39 8.28
CA ASP A 242 -21.23 6.34 8.16
C ASP A 242 -20.72 5.20 7.27
N PHE A 243 -19.96 5.56 6.22
CA PHE A 243 -19.21 4.61 5.40
C PHE A 243 -17.96 5.23 4.77
N SER A 244 -17.03 4.36 4.37
CA SER A 244 -15.82 4.73 3.62
C SER A 244 -15.85 4.24 2.17
N ILE A 245 -15.18 4.97 1.27
CA ILE A 245 -14.90 4.56 -0.12
C ILE A 245 -13.40 4.65 -0.33
N SER A 246 -12.77 3.54 -0.76
CA SER A 246 -11.30 3.47 -0.93
C SER A 246 -10.83 2.65 -2.11
N ALA A 247 -9.57 2.86 -2.54
CA ALA A 247 -9.02 2.18 -3.70
C ALA A 247 -8.65 0.71 -3.38
N GLY A 248 -9.13 -0.23 -4.19
CA GLY A 248 -8.69 -1.62 -4.15
C GLY A 248 -7.44 -1.82 -5.00
N LEU A 249 -6.24 -1.81 -4.38
CA LEU A 249 -4.96 -1.96 -5.08
C LEU A 249 -4.92 -3.21 -5.97
N HIS A 250 -5.06 -3.01 -7.28
CA HIS A 250 -5.19 -4.02 -8.35
C HIS A 250 -6.35 -5.03 -8.15
N PHE A 251 -7.43 -4.63 -7.48
CA PHE A 251 -8.61 -5.46 -7.23
C PHE A 251 -9.47 -5.58 -8.50
N ARG A 252 -9.57 -6.78 -9.11
CA ARG A 252 -10.48 -7.00 -10.25
C ARG A 252 -11.97 -6.99 -9.87
N TYR A 253 -12.26 -7.13 -8.59
CA TYR A 253 -13.59 -7.15 -7.99
C TYR A 253 -13.49 -6.36 -6.68
N GLY A 254 -14.43 -5.44 -6.46
CA GLY A 254 -14.47 -4.66 -5.24
C GLY A 254 -15.03 -5.49 -4.07
N SER A 255 -15.03 -4.90 -2.88
CA SER A 255 -15.62 -5.50 -1.69
C SER A 255 -16.38 -4.45 -0.89
N SER A 256 -17.66 -4.72 -0.61
CA SER A 256 -18.40 -4.05 0.46
C SER A 256 -18.37 -4.93 1.71
N TYR A 257 -17.98 -4.38 2.85
CA TYR A 257 -17.88 -5.10 4.11
C TYR A 257 -18.04 -4.16 5.32
N ASN A 258 -18.35 -4.72 6.49
CA ASN A 258 -18.12 -4.08 7.79
C ASN A 258 -17.20 -4.97 8.63
N GLU A 259 -16.60 -4.45 9.71
CA GLU A 259 -15.62 -5.24 10.48
C GLU A 259 -16.28 -6.46 11.15
N PHE A 260 -17.57 -6.39 11.53
CA PHE A 260 -18.35 -7.53 12.03
C PHE A 260 -18.47 -8.68 11.01
N SER A 261 -18.59 -8.39 9.70
CA SER A 261 -18.74 -9.43 8.66
C SER A 261 -17.43 -10.14 8.30
N VAL A 262 -16.27 -9.59 8.69
CA VAL A 262 -14.94 -10.13 8.30
C VAL A 262 -14.05 -10.54 9.49
N ASN A 263 -14.37 -10.13 10.71
CA ASN A 263 -13.67 -10.60 11.93
C ASN A 263 -14.51 -11.66 12.64
N PRO A 264 -13.93 -12.78 13.12
CA PRO A 264 -14.68 -13.83 13.82
C PRO A 264 -15.22 -13.39 15.19
N THR A 265 -14.62 -12.37 15.81
CA THR A 265 -15.08 -11.77 17.09
C THR A 265 -14.71 -10.29 17.16
N LEU A 266 -15.36 -9.55 18.06
CA LEU A 266 -14.96 -8.19 18.44
C LEU A 266 -13.52 -8.11 18.97
N ASP A 267 -13.02 -9.17 19.63
CA ASP A 267 -11.67 -9.18 20.18
C ASP A 267 -10.58 -9.42 19.12
N HIS A 268 -10.92 -10.11 18.02
CA HIS A 268 -10.05 -10.17 16.84
C HIS A 268 -9.87 -8.79 16.20
N TYR A 269 -10.97 -8.02 16.09
CA TYR A 269 -10.93 -6.63 15.64
C TYR A 269 -10.14 -5.73 16.61
N ARG A 270 -10.32 -5.90 17.94
CA ARG A 270 -9.48 -5.25 18.96
C ARG A 270 -7.99 -5.54 18.74
N GLY A 271 -7.62 -6.80 18.46
CA GLY A 271 -6.26 -7.21 18.14
C GLY A 271 -5.69 -6.55 16.87
N LYS A 272 -6.49 -6.43 15.80
CA LYS A 272 -6.14 -5.70 14.56
C LYS A 272 -5.76 -4.25 14.84
N LEU A 273 -6.57 -3.54 15.63
CA LEU A 273 -6.28 -2.16 16.03
C LEU A 273 -5.05 -2.08 16.95
N ALA A 274 -4.91 -2.97 17.93
CA ALA A 274 -3.78 -2.99 18.85
C ALA A 274 -2.42 -3.21 18.14
N ALA A 275 -2.37 -4.10 17.14
CA ALA A 275 -1.19 -4.30 16.31
C ALA A 275 -0.83 -3.04 15.50
N SER A 276 -1.83 -2.30 15.00
CA SER A 276 -1.64 -1.02 14.33
C SER A 276 -1.13 0.07 15.28
N LYS A 277 -1.62 0.12 16.53
CA LYS A 277 -1.15 1.04 17.57
C LYS A 277 0.31 0.77 17.95
N ALA A 278 0.68 -0.49 18.16
CA ALA A 278 2.06 -0.88 18.44
C ALA A 278 3.00 -0.49 17.29
N SER A 279 2.61 -0.77 16.03
CA SER A 279 3.38 -0.41 14.83
C SER A 279 3.57 1.10 14.65
N PHE A 280 2.61 1.91 15.08
CA PHE A 280 2.73 3.37 15.13
C PHE A 280 3.69 3.82 16.24
N ASN A 281 3.51 3.30 17.46
CA ASN A 281 4.32 3.66 18.63
C ASN A 281 5.82 3.36 18.41
N ASP A 282 6.16 2.22 17.79
CA ASP A 282 7.55 1.87 17.44
C ASP A 282 8.23 2.96 16.58
N VAL A 283 7.49 3.60 15.66
CA VAL A 283 7.99 4.72 14.85
C VAL A 283 7.96 6.02 15.63
N TRP A 284 6.85 6.34 16.32
CA TRP A 284 6.71 7.59 17.07
C TRP A 284 7.78 7.74 18.17
N GLU A 285 8.02 6.70 18.97
CA GLU A 285 9.08 6.70 19.98
C GLU A 285 10.49 6.88 19.39
N THR A 286 10.68 6.49 18.12
CA THR A 286 11.95 6.68 17.40
C THR A 286 12.12 8.13 16.89
N VAL A 287 11.06 8.79 16.45
CA VAL A 287 11.15 10.10 15.76
C VAL A 287 10.70 11.31 16.57
N LYS A 288 9.97 11.14 17.68
CA LYS A 288 9.39 12.27 18.44
C LYS A 288 10.42 13.32 18.88
N GLY A 289 11.63 12.90 19.24
CA GLY A 289 12.72 13.79 19.63
C GLY A 289 13.27 14.67 18.50
N GLU A 290 12.92 14.38 17.24
CA GLU A 290 13.19 15.23 16.07
C GLU A 290 11.92 16.01 15.66
N VAL A 291 10.75 15.37 15.71
CA VAL A 291 9.47 15.96 15.29
C VAL A 291 8.99 17.07 16.24
N GLU A 292 9.00 16.85 17.55
CA GLU A 292 8.49 17.83 18.53
C GLU A 292 9.30 19.15 18.48
N PRO A 293 10.65 19.15 18.43
CA PRO A 293 11.43 20.37 18.20
C PRO A 293 11.19 21.01 16.83
N ALA A 294 11.03 20.22 15.77
CA ALA A 294 10.82 20.74 14.41
C ALA A 294 9.53 21.56 14.27
N ILE A 295 8.48 21.23 15.01
CA ILE A 295 7.21 21.98 15.04
C ILE A 295 7.07 22.90 16.26
N ALA A 296 8.10 23.05 17.11
CA ALA A 296 8.02 23.77 18.38
C ALA A 296 7.63 25.27 18.25
N GLN A 297 7.83 25.87 17.08
CA GLN A 297 7.43 27.25 16.76
C GLN A 297 6.13 27.35 15.93
N ASN A 298 5.50 26.21 15.61
CA ASN A 298 4.27 26.14 14.80
C ASN A 298 3.12 25.55 15.61
N GLU A 299 2.42 26.41 16.35
CA GLU A 299 1.26 26.04 17.19
C GLU A 299 0.14 25.33 16.39
N ALA A 300 -0.06 25.71 15.12
CA ALA A 300 -1.02 25.02 14.26
C ALA A 300 -0.61 23.55 14.06
N GLN A 301 0.63 23.28 13.63
CA GLN A 301 1.12 21.91 13.46
C GLN A 301 1.16 21.11 14.77
N GLN A 302 1.42 21.74 15.92
CA GLN A 302 1.30 21.09 17.23
C GLN A 302 -0.13 20.64 17.53
N ASN A 303 -1.13 21.50 17.25
CA ASN A 303 -2.54 21.15 17.43
C ASN A 303 -2.98 20.05 16.44
N LEU A 304 -2.51 20.08 15.19
CA LEU A 304 -2.75 18.99 14.22
C LEU A 304 -2.14 17.66 14.70
N LEU A 305 -0.87 17.65 15.09
CA LEU A 305 -0.21 16.45 15.61
C LEU A 305 -0.93 15.90 16.86
N LYS A 306 -1.33 16.77 17.78
CA LYS A 306 -2.11 16.43 18.98
C LYS A 306 -3.47 15.83 18.64
N ASN A 307 -4.20 16.40 17.69
CA ASN A 307 -5.47 15.83 17.20
C ASN A 307 -5.26 14.41 16.65
N ALA A 308 -4.18 14.19 15.91
CA ALA A 308 -3.87 12.90 15.30
C ALA A 308 -3.37 11.85 16.30
N LEU A 309 -2.54 12.24 17.27
CA LEU A 309 -2.09 11.37 18.37
C LEU A 309 -3.28 10.89 19.21
N GLN A 310 -4.26 11.75 19.49
CA GLN A 310 -5.48 11.35 20.21
C GLN A 310 -6.31 10.25 19.50
N ILE A 311 -6.17 10.09 18.18
CA ILE A 311 -6.78 8.97 17.45
C ILE A 311 -6.13 7.66 17.91
N VAL A 312 -4.80 7.63 17.93
CA VAL A 312 -4.00 6.45 18.29
C VAL A 312 -4.05 6.17 19.80
N GLU A 313 -4.11 7.19 20.64
CA GLU A 313 -4.31 7.05 22.09
C GLU A 313 -5.60 6.29 22.43
N LYS A 314 -6.69 6.55 21.69
CA LYS A 314 -7.99 5.88 21.89
C LYS A 314 -8.00 4.41 21.46
N MET A 315 -7.16 4.03 20.49
CA MET A 315 -7.05 2.64 20.01
C MET A 315 -6.71 1.67 21.16
N PRO A 316 -7.17 0.41 21.09
CA PRO A 316 -6.80 -0.60 22.08
C PRO A 316 -5.31 -0.91 22.11
N THR A 317 -4.82 -1.36 23.26
CA THR A 317 -3.40 -1.72 23.49
C THR A 317 -3.12 -3.21 23.41
N THR A 318 -4.12 -4.05 23.69
CA THR A 318 -4.04 -5.52 23.59
C THR A 318 -5.36 -6.11 23.09
N ALA A 319 -5.30 -7.33 22.52
CA ALA A 319 -6.48 -8.20 22.49
C ALA A 319 -6.76 -8.69 23.92
N ALA A 320 -8.02 -8.70 24.34
CA ALA A 320 -8.41 -8.89 25.74
C ALA A 320 -8.65 -10.35 26.13
N GLY A 321 -8.62 -11.29 25.18
CA GLY A 321 -9.09 -12.66 25.39
C GLY A 321 -10.60 -12.72 25.66
N GLY A 322 -11.35 -11.72 25.17
CA GLY A 322 -12.74 -11.51 25.53
C GLY A 322 -13.67 -12.64 25.08
N ASN A 323 -14.69 -12.94 25.88
CA ASN A 323 -15.71 -13.96 25.60
C ASN A 323 -16.27 -13.81 24.16
N PRO A 324 -16.17 -14.82 23.27
CA PRO A 324 -16.46 -14.67 21.84
C PRO A 324 -17.90 -14.22 21.51
N PHE A 325 -18.85 -14.40 22.44
CA PHE A 325 -20.25 -13.98 22.26
C PHE A 325 -20.56 -12.57 22.78
N GLY A 326 -19.56 -11.84 23.29
CA GLY A 326 -19.74 -10.53 23.90
C GLY A 326 -20.11 -10.61 25.38
N GLY A 327 -19.68 -9.61 26.15
CA GLY A 327 -19.89 -9.51 27.59
C GLY A 327 -18.82 -8.62 28.25
N PRO A 328 -19.12 -7.99 29.39
CA PRO A 328 -18.17 -7.10 30.06
C PRO A 328 -16.99 -7.89 30.63
N VAL A 329 -15.82 -7.73 30.01
CA VAL A 329 -14.55 -8.27 30.54
C VAL A 329 -14.06 -7.34 31.64
N THR A 330 -13.79 -7.86 32.84
CA THR A 330 -13.28 -7.08 33.97
C THR A 330 -11.97 -6.40 33.60
N GLY A 331 -11.96 -5.06 33.54
CA GLY A 331 -10.80 -4.26 33.12
C GLY A 331 -10.96 -3.49 31.81
N GLN A 332 -12.13 -3.51 31.15
CA GLN A 332 -12.42 -2.81 29.88
C GLN A 332 -11.83 -1.38 29.75
N ALA A 333 -11.83 -0.56 30.81
CA ALA A 333 -11.29 0.80 30.76
C ALA A 333 -9.77 0.89 30.52
N ALA A 334 -8.99 -0.14 30.89
CA ALA A 334 -7.54 -0.17 30.75
C ALA A 334 -7.06 -0.71 29.38
N LEU A 335 -7.98 -1.21 28.55
CA LEU A 335 -7.68 -1.92 27.30
C LEU A 335 -7.80 -1.04 26.04
N GLY A 336 -8.18 0.23 26.20
CA GLY A 336 -8.56 1.16 25.13
C GLY A 336 -9.96 0.89 24.56
N GLN A 337 -10.51 1.86 23.83
CA GLN A 337 -11.90 1.80 23.37
C GLN A 337 -12.01 1.20 21.97
N VAL A 338 -13.09 0.47 21.74
CA VAL A 338 -13.50 -0.06 20.43
C VAL A 338 -14.97 0.29 20.27
N ASP A 339 -15.32 1.00 19.20
CA ASP A 339 -16.70 1.38 18.93
C ASP A 339 -17.49 0.18 18.40
N GLU A 340 -18.37 -0.36 19.24
CA GLU A 340 -19.23 -1.50 18.92
C GLU A 340 -20.34 -1.17 17.90
N SER A 341 -20.70 0.10 17.73
CA SER A 341 -21.62 0.52 16.67
C SER A 341 -20.89 0.54 15.34
N ALA A 342 -19.74 1.22 15.25
CA ALA A 342 -18.93 1.25 14.03
C ALA A 342 -18.51 -0.16 13.58
N PHE A 343 -18.11 -1.03 14.51
CA PHE A 343 -17.80 -2.43 14.23
C PHE A 343 -18.92 -3.16 13.48
N LYS A 344 -20.20 -2.90 13.83
CA LYS A 344 -21.39 -3.55 13.27
C LYS A 344 -22.01 -2.81 12.08
N ASN A 345 -21.85 -1.49 12.02
CA ASN A 345 -22.65 -0.60 11.18
C ASN A 345 -21.83 0.23 10.17
N MET A 346 -20.54 0.49 10.42
CA MET A 346 -19.69 1.28 9.51
C MET A 346 -19.31 0.44 8.29
N TRP A 347 -19.91 0.74 7.15
CA TRP A 347 -19.61 0.05 5.89
C TRP A 347 -18.36 0.61 5.22
N ASN A 348 -17.64 -0.25 4.51
CA ASN A 348 -16.38 0.09 3.87
C ASN A 348 -16.41 -0.51 2.46
N PHE A 349 -16.28 0.36 1.46
CA PHE A 349 -16.30 -0.01 0.06
C PHE A 349 -14.90 0.12 -0.53
N ASN A 350 -14.26 -1.02 -0.80
CA ASN A 350 -13.03 -1.04 -1.60
C ASN A 350 -13.41 -1.20 -3.07
N LEU A 351 -13.04 -0.24 -3.90
CA LEU A 351 -13.40 -0.21 -5.32
C LEU A 351 -12.63 -1.24 -6.15
N ALA A 352 -13.28 -1.71 -7.21
CA ALA A 352 -12.64 -2.47 -8.28
C ALA A 352 -11.87 -1.54 -9.21
N ASP A 353 -10.77 -2.04 -9.76
CA ASP A 353 -9.97 -1.44 -10.82
C ASP A 353 -10.81 -1.13 -12.09
N ALA A 354 -10.55 0.03 -12.70
CA ALA A 354 -11.25 0.59 -13.86
C ALA A 354 -11.54 -0.35 -15.03
N ALA A 355 -10.52 -1.07 -15.53
CA ALA A 355 -10.71 -1.95 -16.68
C ALA A 355 -11.58 -3.16 -16.32
N PHE A 356 -11.75 -3.39 -15.02
CA PHE A 356 -12.41 -4.54 -14.44
C PHE A 356 -13.78 -4.18 -13.85
N GLY A 357 -14.01 -3.04 -13.20
CA GLY A 357 -15.30 -2.75 -12.56
C GLY A 357 -15.46 -1.40 -11.88
N TYR A 358 -16.52 -1.31 -11.06
CA TYR A 358 -16.96 -0.09 -10.39
C TYR A 358 -18.05 -0.34 -9.32
N LEU A 359 -18.24 0.64 -8.43
CA LEU A 359 -19.33 0.70 -7.45
C LEU A 359 -20.33 1.80 -7.82
N VAL A 360 -21.61 1.49 -7.62
CA VAL A 360 -22.78 2.33 -7.74
C VAL A 360 -23.31 2.71 -6.35
N LEU A 361 -23.69 3.98 -6.14
CA LEU A 361 -24.48 4.46 -5.00
C LEU A 361 -25.78 5.11 -5.52
N GLU A 362 -26.91 4.39 -5.53
CA GLU A 362 -28.18 4.94 -6.01
C GLU A 362 -28.91 5.67 -4.90
N ILE A 363 -29.07 7.00 -5.00
CA ILE A 363 -29.79 7.80 -4.02
C ILE A 363 -31.12 8.28 -4.57
N GLN A 364 -32.17 7.83 -3.89
CA GLN A 364 -33.57 8.14 -4.15
C GLN A 364 -34.36 8.04 -2.83
N ASP A 365 -35.37 8.88 -2.63
CA ASP A 365 -36.33 8.82 -1.52
C ASP A 365 -35.66 8.72 -0.12
N GLY A 366 -34.56 9.45 0.08
CA GLY A 366 -33.80 9.45 1.35
C GLY A 366 -32.99 8.18 1.63
N ARG A 367 -32.77 7.31 0.65
CA ARG A 367 -32.06 6.02 0.80
C ARG A 367 -30.85 5.94 -0.12
N ILE A 368 -29.84 5.16 0.28
CA ILE A 368 -28.68 4.82 -0.54
C ILE A 368 -28.72 3.32 -0.85
N GLY A 369 -29.07 2.97 -2.09
CA GLY A 369 -28.87 1.64 -2.65
C GLY A 369 -27.46 1.47 -3.22
N THR A 370 -27.00 0.23 -3.44
CA THR A 370 -25.70 -0.01 -4.07
C THR A 370 -25.73 -1.19 -5.06
N GLU A 371 -25.12 -0.99 -6.22
CA GLU A 371 -24.83 -2.03 -7.22
C GLU A 371 -23.30 -2.08 -7.45
N MET A 372 -22.74 -3.23 -7.76
CA MET A 372 -21.33 -3.34 -8.15
C MET A 372 -21.23 -4.23 -9.38
N ARG A 373 -20.58 -3.74 -10.44
CA ARG A 373 -20.29 -4.57 -11.62
C ARG A 373 -18.79 -4.70 -11.78
N ALA A 374 -18.33 -5.93 -11.99
CA ALA A 374 -16.92 -6.25 -12.12
C ALA A 374 -16.69 -7.51 -12.98
N GLN A 375 -15.59 -7.52 -13.72
CA GLN A 375 -15.16 -8.53 -14.68
C GLN A 375 -13.63 -8.67 -14.64
N GLY A 376 -13.09 -9.86 -14.88
CA GLY A 376 -11.63 -10.04 -14.88
C GLY A 376 -11.13 -11.46 -14.61
N PHE A 377 -12.00 -12.39 -14.21
CA PHE A 377 -11.71 -13.82 -14.35
C PHE A 377 -11.96 -14.28 -15.78
N ASN A 378 -10.96 -14.90 -16.40
CA ASN A 378 -11.05 -15.48 -17.73
C ASN A 378 -10.70 -16.97 -17.69
N PHE A 379 -11.68 -17.82 -18.03
CA PHE A 379 -11.57 -19.28 -17.98
C PHE A 379 -11.42 -19.95 -19.36
N SER A 380 -11.34 -19.20 -20.47
CA SER A 380 -11.27 -19.76 -21.82
C SER A 380 -10.08 -20.71 -22.03
N HIS A 381 -8.97 -20.42 -21.35
CA HIS A 381 -7.76 -21.26 -21.28
C HIS A 381 -8.00 -22.71 -20.83
N ARG A 382 -9.14 -23.02 -20.19
CA ARG A 382 -9.50 -24.38 -19.78
C ARG A 382 -10.06 -25.21 -20.94
N GLY A 383 -10.89 -24.62 -21.80
CA GLY A 383 -11.44 -25.28 -22.98
C GLY A 383 -10.36 -25.62 -24.03
N ALA A 384 -9.37 -24.74 -24.19
CA ALA A 384 -8.26 -24.92 -25.12
C ALA A 384 -7.36 -26.14 -24.84
N LYS A 385 -7.51 -26.81 -23.69
CA LYS A 385 -6.76 -28.05 -23.37
C LYS A 385 -7.53 -29.35 -23.66
N GLN A 386 -8.77 -29.28 -24.15
CA GLN A 386 -9.61 -30.47 -24.39
C GLN A 386 -9.67 -30.92 -25.87
N GLN A 387 -8.92 -30.30 -26.78
CA GLN A 387 -8.74 -30.80 -28.15
C GLN A 387 -7.35 -31.45 -28.31
N PRO A 388 -7.27 -32.78 -28.53
CA PRO A 388 -6.02 -33.42 -28.94
C PRO A 388 -5.65 -32.99 -30.36
N GLY A 389 -4.50 -32.35 -30.53
CA GLY A 389 -3.91 -32.05 -31.86
C GLY A 389 -3.72 -30.56 -32.21
N SER A 390 -4.24 -29.61 -31.42
CA SER A 390 -3.93 -28.20 -31.64
C SER A 390 -2.53 -27.82 -31.12
N ALA A 391 -1.71 -27.22 -31.98
CA ALA A 391 -0.40 -26.64 -31.60
C ALA A 391 -0.54 -25.58 -30.50
N PRO A 392 0.51 -25.32 -29.67
CA PRO A 392 0.42 -24.38 -28.56
C PRO A 392 0.07 -22.96 -29.06
N PRO A 393 -0.95 -22.30 -28.48
CA PRO A 393 -1.38 -21.00 -28.95
C PRO A 393 -0.33 -19.93 -28.64
N SER A 394 0.03 -19.13 -29.65
CA SER A 394 0.70 -17.86 -29.45
C SER A 394 -0.23 -16.91 -28.66
N THR A 395 0.34 -16.15 -27.72
CA THR A 395 -0.45 -15.27 -26.83
C THR A 395 -0.89 -14.00 -27.55
N SER A 396 -1.94 -14.09 -28.36
CA SER A 396 -2.63 -12.94 -28.94
C SER A 396 -3.51 -12.26 -27.89
N THR A 397 -3.10 -11.08 -27.44
CA THR A 397 -3.93 -10.17 -26.65
C THR A 397 -5.02 -9.60 -27.54
N THR A 398 -6.28 -9.97 -27.30
CA THR A 398 -7.44 -9.52 -28.08
C THR A 398 -7.73 -8.04 -27.83
N GLY A 399 -7.31 -7.17 -28.75
CA GLY A 399 -7.86 -5.82 -28.87
C GLY A 399 -9.29 -5.87 -29.39
N ALA A 400 -10.17 -5.02 -28.86
CA ALA A 400 -11.55 -4.90 -29.33
C ALA A 400 -11.62 -3.88 -30.47
N ASN A 401 -11.87 -4.34 -31.70
CA ASN A 401 -12.29 -3.48 -32.81
C ASN A 401 -13.83 -3.49 -32.90
N PRO A 402 -14.50 -2.32 -33.03
CA PRO A 402 -15.93 -2.27 -33.33
C PRO A 402 -16.17 -2.68 -34.80
N SER A 403 -17.10 -3.60 -35.03
CA SER A 403 -17.51 -4.00 -36.37
C SER A 403 -18.50 -3.01 -36.97
N THR A 404 -18.17 -2.44 -38.13
CA THR A 404 -19.11 -1.64 -38.94
C THR A 404 -20.21 -2.52 -39.54
N PRO A 405 -21.43 -1.99 -39.74
CA PRO A 405 -22.54 -2.74 -40.35
C PRO A 405 -22.34 -2.89 -41.86
N ALA A 406 -22.56 -4.10 -42.38
CA ALA A 406 -22.58 -4.37 -43.81
C ALA A 406 -23.99 -4.17 -44.41
N PRO A 407 -24.12 -3.59 -45.62
CA PRO A 407 -25.42 -3.44 -46.28
C PRO A 407 -25.91 -4.74 -46.94
N LEU A 408 -27.24 -4.87 -47.05
CA LEU A 408 -27.92 -5.97 -47.72
C LEU A 408 -28.08 -5.69 -49.23
N THR A 409 -27.52 -6.54 -50.09
CA THR A 409 -27.96 -6.70 -51.49
C THR A 409 -27.88 -8.16 -51.93
N THR A 410 -28.83 -8.60 -52.74
CA THR A 410 -29.05 -9.99 -53.15
C THR A 410 -28.50 -10.31 -54.55
N SER A 411 -28.54 -11.61 -54.88
CA SER A 411 -28.60 -12.20 -56.24
C SER A 411 -27.30 -12.62 -56.98
N THR A 412 -27.27 -13.92 -57.29
CA THR A 412 -26.87 -14.59 -58.54
C THR A 412 -25.44 -14.49 -59.13
N GLN A 413 -24.80 -15.67 -59.13
CA GLN A 413 -23.84 -16.20 -60.12
C GLN A 413 -24.38 -16.14 -61.57
N PRO A 414 -23.54 -16.27 -62.65
CA PRO A 414 -22.67 -17.42 -62.91
C PRO A 414 -21.25 -17.09 -63.45
N ALA A 415 -20.52 -18.12 -63.92
CA ALA A 415 -19.05 -18.12 -64.07
C ALA A 415 -18.53 -18.48 -65.47
N ALA A 416 -17.35 -17.94 -65.83
CA ALA A 416 -16.38 -18.37 -66.86
C ALA A 416 -15.12 -17.47 -66.78
N SER A 417 -13.95 -17.76 -67.37
CA SER A 417 -13.18 -19.01 -67.48
C SER A 417 -11.74 -18.69 -67.94
N THR A 418 -10.76 -19.57 -67.67
CA THR A 418 -9.44 -19.71 -68.38
C THR A 418 -8.49 -18.49 -68.54
N GLY A 419 -7.26 -18.62 -68.03
CA GLY A 419 -6.10 -17.78 -68.36
C GLY A 419 -4.81 -18.34 -67.75
N ARG A 420 -3.64 -18.21 -68.40
CA ARG A 420 -2.39 -18.92 -68.00
C ARG A 420 -1.13 -18.06 -68.25
N GLN A 421 -0.05 -18.39 -67.53
CA GLN A 421 1.37 -18.06 -67.77
C GLN A 421 1.90 -16.62 -67.47
N ALA A 422 2.68 -16.54 -66.37
CA ALA A 422 4.13 -16.24 -66.29
C ALA A 422 4.76 -14.93 -66.88
N PRO A 423 5.87 -14.41 -66.28
CA PRO A 423 6.43 -13.08 -66.59
C PRO A 423 7.80 -13.08 -67.31
N PRO A 424 8.29 -11.90 -67.77
CA PRO A 424 9.71 -11.61 -67.96
C PRO A 424 10.21 -10.40 -67.14
N ALA A 425 11.49 -10.03 -67.25
CA ALA A 425 12.22 -9.21 -66.27
C ALA A 425 12.94 -7.94 -66.83
N GLN A 426 13.13 -6.96 -65.92
CA GLN A 426 14.30 -6.05 -65.75
C GLN A 426 14.84 -5.10 -66.86
N GLN A 427 15.45 -4.00 -66.36
CA GLN A 427 16.48 -3.10 -66.96
C GLN A 427 16.05 -2.03 -68.01
N PRO A 428 16.84 -0.94 -68.22
CA PRO A 428 17.84 -0.28 -67.33
C PRO A 428 17.89 1.29 -67.34
N LYS A 429 18.47 1.85 -66.27
CA LYS A 429 19.34 3.05 -66.11
C LYS A 429 19.17 4.35 -66.96
N GLY A 430 19.18 5.49 -66.23
CA GLY A 430 19.90 6.73 -66.59
C GLY A 430 19.23 8.03 -66.07
N ALA A 431 19.91 9.16 -65.84
CA ALA A 431 21.32 9.44 -65.50
C ALA A 431 21.46 10.92 -65.02
N ALA A 432 22.23 11.20 -63.96
CA ALA A 432 22.71 12.55 -63.61
C ALA A 432 23.82 12.50 -62.54
N ALA A 433 24.86 13.34 -62.66
CA ALA A 433 25.89 13.54 -61.62
C ALA A 433 26.65 14.86 -61.83
N THR A 434 26.98 15.57 -60.74
CA THR A 434 27.96 16.66 -60.69
C THR A 434 28.75 16.60 -59.37
N THR A 435 30.02 16.97 -59.42
CA THR A 435 31.09 16.81 -58.39
C THR A 435 31.54 18.22 -57.89
N PRO A 436 32.62 18.47 -57.08
CA PRO A 436 33.72 17.61 -56.60
C PRO A 436 34.20 17.83 -55.12
N SER A 437 35.37 17.28 -54.76
CA SER A 437 36.02 17.30 -53.41
C SER A 437 37.57 17.04 -53.55
N SER A 438 38.48 16.99 -52.56
CA SER A 438 38.50 17.20 -51.08
C SER A 438 39.95 17.19 -50.50
N GLY A 439 40.26 18.03 -49.49
CA GLY A 439 41.39 17.86 -48.53
C GLY A 439 42.78 18.34 -48.97
N PRO A 440 43.91 17.91 -48.33
CA PRO A 440 44.04 17.16 -47.05
C PRO A 440 45.27 17.50 -46.13
N ALA A 441 45.31 16.93 -44.89
CA ALA A 441 46.50 16.51 -44.07
C ALA A 441 47.53 17.55 -43.50
N LYS A 442 48.38 17.32 -42.46
CA LYS A 442 48.36 16.50 -41.19
C LYS A 442 49.45 17.04 -40.15
N PRO A 443 50.20 16.33 -39.25
CA PRO A 443 50.32 16.70 -37.80
C PRO A 443 51.75 16.84 -37.16
N ALA A 444 51.85 17.22 -35.85
CA ALA A 444 52.89 16.78 -34.87
C ALA A 444 52.61 17.19 -33.38
N THR A 445 53.29 16.53 -32.42
CA THR A 445 53.36 16.80 -30.93
C THR A 445 54.80 16.47 -30.44
N PRO A 446 55.35 16.91 -29.26
CA PRO A 446 54.94 16.50 -27.89
C PRO A 446 55.25 17.48 -26.70
N GLN A 447 55.17 16.99 -25.46
CA GLN A 447 55.54 17.57 -24.12
C GLN A 447 57.03 17.27 -23.74
N PRO A 448 57.62 17.53 -22.52
CA PRO A 448 57.16 18.18 -21.24
C PRO A 448 58.17 19.15 -20.52
N ALA A 449 57.83 19.72 -19.33
CA ALA A 449 58.65 19.88 -18.09
C ALA A 449 58.25 21.05 -17.12
N GLN A 450 58.76 21.02 -15.88
CA GLN A 450 58.65 21.99 -14.74
C GLN A 450 59.97 22.85 -14.62
N PRO A 451 60.18 23.87 -13.72
CA PRO A 451 59.78 23.96 -12.28
C PRO A 451 59.59 25.40 -11.64
N ALA A 452 59.58 25.45 -10.28
CA ALA A 452 60.04 26.52 -9.35
C ALA A 452 59.04 27.46 -8.59
N GLN A 453 59.49 27.91 -7.40
CA GLN A 453 58.91 28.87 -6.41
C GLN A 453 59.78 30.19 -6.39
N PRO A 454 59.85 31.08 -5.34
CA PRO A 454 59.07 31.31 -4.10
C PRO A 454 58.80 32.80 -3.69
N ALA A 455 57.95 33.04 -2.67
CA ALA A 455 58.06 34.06 -1.58
C ALA A 455 56.81 33.98 -0.65
N GLN A 456 56.76 34.16 0.69
CA GLN A 456 57.51 34.92 1.74
C GLN A 456 57.20 36.44 1.84
N THR A 457 56.99 37.09 3.00
CA THR A 457 56.60 36.70 4.40
C THR A 457 56.17 37.94 5.24
N SER A 458 55.90 37.77 6.55
CA SER A 458 55.70 38.78 7.64
C SER A 458 54.26 39.30 7.82
N LYS A 459 53.63 39.40 9.01
CA LYS A 459 53.99 39.60 10.46
C LYS A 459 54.00 41.07 10.92
N SER A 460 53.05 41.47 11.77
CA SER A 460 53.31 41.92 13.17
C SER A 460 52.02 42.26 13.96
N VAL A 461 52.15 42.25 15.30
CA VAL A 461 51.20 42.40 16.44
C VAL A 461 52.06 43.10 17.55
N PRO A 462 51.60 43.99 18.47
CA PRO A 462 50.42 43.93 19.38
C PRO A 462 49.53 45.21 19.29
N SER A 463 48.91 45.86 20.30
CA SER A 463 49.00 45.89 21.78
C SER A 463 47.84 46.75 22.38
N ASN A 464 47.49 46.77 23.68
CA ASN A 464 47.69 45.90 24.87
C ASN A 464 46.91 46.50 26.07
N LYS A 465 46.57 45.68 27.10
CA LYS A 465 46.12 46.08 28.48
C LYS A 465 44.76 46.82 28.58
N ASP A 466 44.02 46.87 29.70
CA ASP A 466 43.95 46.25 31.05
C ASP A 466 42.51 46.55 31.57
N SER A 467 41.96 46.15 32.72
CA SER A 467 41.96 45.00 33.67
C SER A 467 41.14 45.49 34.89
N GLU A 468 40.30 44.78 35.66
CA GLU A 468 39.93 43.36 35.89
C GLU A 468 38.40 43.34 36.27
N LYS A 469 37.65 42.36 36.81
CA LYS A 469 37.77 40.98 37.41
C LYS A 469 36.45 40.23 37.02
N SER A 470 35.66 39.40 37.73
CA SER A 470 35.60 38.56 38.97
C SER A 470 34.26 37.75 38.92
N SER A 471 34.08 36.54 39.47
CA SER A 471 35.03 35.52 39.94
C SER A 471 34.34 34.14 40.21
N HIS A 472 34.94 33.06 39.71
CA HIS A 472 34.93 31.67 40.25
C HIS A 472 33.60 30.86 40.34
N VAL A 473 33.58 29.52 40.44
CA VAL A 473 34.67 28.50 40.55
C VAL A 473 34.51 27.41 39.47
N THR A 474 35.63 26.87 38.97
CA THR A 474 35.73 25.56 38.32
C THR A 474 36.98 24.86 38.86
N ASN A 475 37.10 23.53 38.76
CA ASN A 475 38.35 22.81 39.05
C ASN A 475 38.60 21.66 38.05
N GLY A 476 39.87 21.25 37.88
CA GLY A 476 40.32 20.25 36.91
C GLY A 476 41.82 19.99 37.03
N SER A 477 42.49 19.65 35.90
CA SER A 477 43.95 19.38 35.82
C SER A 477 44.40 18.04 36.45
N THR A 478 45.43 17.31 35.98
CA THR A 478 46.26 17.37 34.74
C THR A 478 46.96 16.03 34.52
N ASN A 479 47.29 15.67 33.25
CA ASN A 479 48.62 15.23 32.78
C ASN A 479 48.59 14.63 31.35
N GLY A 480 49.75 14.59 30.69
CA GLY A 480 50.04 13.96 29.39
C GLY A 480 51.54 14.07 29.08
N PRO A 481 52.03 13.83 27.84
CA PRO A 481 51.34 13.34 26.65
C PRO A 481 52.04 12.13 25.96
N GLU A 482 51.62 11.83 24.72
CA GLU A 482 52.14 10.83 23.74
C GLU A 482 51.64 9.37 23.81
N PRO A 483 51.55 8.66 22.66
CA PRO A 483 51.33 9.12 21.28
C PRO A 483 49.95 8.68 20.72
N ALA A 484 49.51 9.30 19.63
CA ALA A 484 48.23 8.95 19.00
C ALA A 484 48.31 7.64 18.20
N SER A 485 47.45 6.67 18.51
CA SER A 485 47.05 5.62 17.58
C SER A 485 45.69 5.97 16.96
N SER A 486 45.63 6.03 15.64
CA SER A 486 44.35 6.17 14.94
C SER A 486 43.54 4.86 15.07
N PRO A 487 42.22 4.92 15.37
CA PRO A 487 41.39 3.72 15.34
C PRO A 487 41.43 3.07 13.96
N ALA A 488 41.66 1.76 13.92
CA ALA A 488 41.67 1.00 12.67
C ALA A 488 40.28 1.06 11.98
N PRO A 489 40.21 0.89 10.65
CA PRO A 489 38.93 0.84 9.94
C PRO A 489 38.01 -0.23 10.54
N LYS A 490 36.71 0.07 10.66
CA LYS A 490 35.71 -0.95 10.97
C LYS A 490 35.74 -2.00 9.86
N PRO A 491 35.84 -3.30 10.16
CA PRO A 491 35.82 -4.34 9.14
C PRO A 491 34.50 -4.31 8.36
N SER A 492 34.58 -4.61 7.07
CA SER A 492 33.42 -4.75 6.20
C SER A 492 32.51 -5.86 6.72
N ALA A 493 31.19 -5.68 6.65
CA ALA A 493 30.25 -6.62 7.25
C ALA A 493 30.23 -8.01 6.57
N SER A 494 30.81 -8.14 5.37
CA SER A 494 31.17 -9.39 4.69
C SER A 494 32.11 -10.27 5.51
N ASP A 495 32.97 -9.66 6.33
CA ASP A 495 34.13 -10.30 6.96
C ASP A 495 33.80 -10.78 8.39
N ILE A 496 32.54 -10.65 8.81
CA ILE A 496 32.07 -11.02 10.14
C ILE A 496 31.97 -12.55 10.25
N VAL A 497 32.99 -13.13 10.87
CA VAL A 497 32.94 -14.50 11.37
C VAL A 497 32.10 -14.52 12.64
N GLY A 498 30.83 -14.94 12.54
CA GLY A 498 29.92 -14.92 13.68
C GLY A 498 28.72 -15.87 13.61
N LEU A 499 27.98 -15.92 14.70
CA LEU A 499 26.70 -16.63 14.82
C LEU A 499 25.56 -15.62 15.01
N PHE A 500 24.52 -15.74 14.19
CA PHE A 500 23.30 -14.95 14.25
C PHE A 500 22.31 -15.58 15.22
N ILE A 501 21.86 -14.81 16.22
CA ILE A 501 20.96 -15.26 17.28
C ILE A 501 19.67 -14.45 17.23
N MET A 502 18.55 -15.15 17.10
CA MET A 502 17.18 -14.62 17.13
C MET A 502 16.51 -14.92 18.47
N ASN A 503 15.46 -14.16 18.80
CA ASN A 503 14.60 -14.36 19.97
C ASN A 503 15.33 -14.30 21.34
N VAL A 504 16.26 -13.35 21.50
CA VAL A 504 17.01 -13.15 22.76
C VAL A 504 17.07 -11.67 23.11
N SER A 505 16.64 -11.28 24.32
CA SER A 505 16.44 -9.87 24.66
C SER A 505 17.74 -9.15 25.04
N SER A 506 18.57 -9.72 25.92
CA SER A 506 19.81 -9.08 26.42
C SER A 506 21.10 -9.65 25.78
N GLU A 507 22.28 -9.10 26.08
CA GLU A 507 23.55 -9.74 25.64
C GLU A 507 23.95 -10.90 26.55
N GLU A 508 23.63 -10.83 27.83
CA GLU A 508 23.91 -11.83 28.87
C GLU A 508 23.25 -13.15 28.47
N GLN A 509 21.95 -13.09 28.13
CA GLN A 509 21.22 -14.22 27.57
C GLN A 509 21.84 -14.78 26.28
N CYS A 510 22.53 -13.96 25.47
CA CYS A 510 23.27 -14.47 24.30
C CYS A 510 24.59 -15.15 24.70
N ARG A 511 25.27 -14.68 25.75
CA ARG A 511 26.45 -15.36 26.33
C ARG A 511 26.05 -16.67 27.01
N ASP A 512 24.86 -16.71 27.61
CA ASP A 512 24.37 -17.87 28.36
C ASP A 512 24.01 -19.09 27.50
N LEU A 513 23.86 -18.91 26.18
CA LEU A 513 23.67 -20.01 25.23
C LEU A 513 24.94 -20.84 24.97
N PHE A 514 26.12 -20.37 25.38
CA PHE A 514 27.40 -21.00 25.11
C PHE A 514 28.02 -21.63 26.37
N ASP A 515 28.82 -22.68 26.18
CA ASP A 515 29.68 -23.22 27.22
C ASP A 515 30.82 -22.26 27.58
N GLU A 516 31.38 -22.36 28.78
CA GLU A 516 32.48 -21.51 29.27
C GLU A 516 33.70 -21.47 28.32
N ALA A 517 34.01 -22.61 27.70
CA ALA A 517 35.07 -22.76 26.70
C ALA A 517 34.84 -21.98 25.39
N ASP A 518 33.60 -21.58 25.10
CA ASP A 518 33.24 -20.75 23.95
C ASP A 518 32.89 -19.31 24.35
N ARG A 519 32.34 -19.06 25.55
CA ARG A 519 32.15 -17.71 26.11
C ARG A 519 33.46 -16.91 26.11
N SER A 520 34.56 -17.56 26.48
CA SER A 520 35.93 -16.99 26.47
C SER A 520 36.48 -16.68 25.07
N LYS A 521 35.83 -17.19 24.00
CA LYS A 521 36.20 -16.98 22.59
C LYS A 521 35.37 -15.90 21.88
N ILE A 522 34.29 -15.42 22.51
CA ILE A 522 33.45 -14.35 21.99
C ILE A 522 34.25 -13.05 21.93
N ALA A 523 34.51 -12.54 20.73
CA ALA A 523 35.24 -11.29 20.51
C ALA A 523 34.34 -10.05 20.72
N LYS A 524 33.06 -10.16 20.37
CA LYS A 524 32.05 -9.09 20.47
C LYS A 524 30.65 -9.68 20.38
N ILE A 525 29.66 -9.03 20.99
CA ILE A 525 28.24 -9.18 20.63
C ILE A 525 27.77 -7.87 19.99
N GLU A 526 27.00 -7.94 18.91
CA GLU A 526 26.52 -6.78 18.15
C GLU A 526 25.00 -6.89 17.91
N LYS A 527 24.24 -5.82 18.15
CA LYS A 527 22.81 -5.75 17.84
C LYS A 527 22.60 -5.71 16.33
N TRP A 528 21.88 -6.69 15.76
CA TRP A 528 21.71 -6.85 14.31
C TRP A 528 20.23 -6.76 13.90
N GLY A 529 19.80 -5.56 13.54
CA GLY A 529 18.38 -5.22 13.47
C GLY A 529 17.76 -5.11 14.86
N ASN A 530 16.42 -5.07 14.97
CA ASN A 530 15.81 -4.67 16.24
C ASN A 530 15.78 -5.75 17.34
N GLN A 531 15.66 -7.04 16.97
CA GLN A 531 15.46 -8.16 17.91
C GLN A 531 16.53 -9.27 17.86
N ASN A 532 17.54 -9.16 16.99
CA ASN A 532 18.56 -10.19 16.80
C ASN A 532 19.94 -9.66 17.19
N LYS A 533 20.88 -10.57 17.47
CA LYS A 533 22.28 -10.24 17.73
C LYS A 533 23.22 -11.10 16.91
N VAL A 534 24.44 -10.64 16.68
CA VAL A 534 25.55 -11.41 16.13
C VAL A 534 26.62 -11.58 17.19
N VAL A 535 27.06 -12.81 17.41
CA VAL A 535 28.18 -13.16 18.28
C VAL A 535 29.40 -13.38 17.40
N HIS A 536 30.41 -12.52 17.54
CA HIS A 536 31.62 -12.52 16.71
C HIS A 536 32.68 -13.42 17.34
N PHE A 537 33.38 -14.18 16.51
CA PHE A 537 34.52 -15.04 16.89
C PHE A 537 35.78 -14.59 16.15
N LYS A 538 36.95 -14.90 16.70
CA LYS A 538 38.25 -14.54 16.09
C LYS A 538 38.60 -15.42 14.89
N THR A 539 38.14 -16.66 14.87
CA THR A 539 38.39 -17.63 13.80
C THR A 539 37.10 -18.35 13.38
N ALA A 540 37.07 -18.87 12.15
CA ALA A 540 35.95 -19.68 11.67
C ALA A 540 35.84 -21.01 12.43
N GLU A 541 36.98 -21.55 12.88
CA GLU A 541 37.05 -22.76 13.69
C GLU A 541 36.38 -22.55 15.05
N ASP A 542 36.66 -21.45 15.75
CA ASP A 542 35.99 -21.11 17.02
C ASP A 542 34.47 -21.01 16.86
N ARG A 543 34.01 -20.33 15.78
CA ARG A 543 32.59 -20.19 15.43
C ARG A 543 31.94 -21.55 15.20
N ASP A 544 32.59 -22.43 14.43
CA ASP A 544 31.99 -23.70 14.01
C ASP A 544 32.08 -24.77 15.11
N MET A 545 33.11 -24.74 15.97
CA MET A 545 33.12 -25.49 17.22
C MET A 545 31.97 -25.07 18.15
N ALA A 546 31.79 -23.76 18.37
CA ALA A 546 30.70 -23.24 19.18
C ALA A 546 29.33 -23.65 18.61
N MET A 547 29.10 -23.45 17.30
CA MET A 547 27.89 -23.88 16.60
C MET A 547 27.64 -25.39 16.70
N THR A 548 28.69 -26.20 16.81
CA THR A 548 28.57 -27.66 16.98
C THR A 548 28.10 -28.03 18.39
N ARG A 549 28.62 -27.38 19.44
CA ARG A 549 28.29 -27.69 20.86
C ARG A 549 26.88 -27.30 21.29
N LEU A 550 26.27 -26.28 20.67
CA LEU A 550 24.90 -25.87 21.01
C LEU A 550 23.90 -27.05 20.93
N PRO A 551 22.78 -27.02 21.68
CA PRO A 551 21.68 -27.98 21.48
C PRO A 551 21.04 -27.87 20.09
N ASP A 552 20.66 -28.98 19.47
CA ASP A 552 20.03 -28.97 18.13
C ASP A 552 18.65 -28.30 18.10
N GLU A 553 17.95 -28.27 19.24
CA GLU A 553 16.69 -27.52 19.46
C GLU A 553 16.82 -26.02 19.18
N ILE A 554 18.02 -25.43 19.38
CA ILE A 554 18.26 -24.01 19.08
C ILE A 554 19.01 -23.80 17.75
N LYS A 555 19.37 -24.86 17.03
CA LYS A 555 19.89 -24.78 15.63
C LYS A 555 18.77 -24.93 14.60
N THR A 556 17.73 -25.69 14.93
CA THR A 556 16.65 -26.08 14.01
C THR A 556 15.28 -25.79 14.61
N ARG A 557 14.37 -25.18 13.84
CA ARG A 557 13.03 -24.82 14.34
C ARG A 557 12.03 -25.94 14.02
N THR A 558 11.74 -26.74 15.03
CA THR A 558 10.83 -27.91 14.96
C THR A 558 9.39 -27.63 15.39
N GLN A 559 9.12 -26.47 16.01
CA GLN A 559 7.77 -26.02 16.40
C GLN A 559 7.54 -24.54 16.02
N GLU A 560 6.28 -24.10 16.07
CA GLU A 560 5.88 -22.72 15.75
C GLU A 560 6.20 -21.70 16.87
N ASP A 561 6.56 -22.19 18.07
CA ASP A 561 6.97 -21.38 19.22
C ASP A 561 8.12 -20.43 18.84
N ARG A 562 7.89 -19.13 19.08
CA ARG A 562 8.86 -18.04 18.82
C ARG A 562 9.48 -17.48 20.11
N SER A 563 9.14 -18.03 21.28
CA SER A 563 9.76 -17.65 22.55
C SER A 563 11.18 -18.18 22.72
N ARG A 564 11.49 -19.31 22.07
CA ARG A 564 12.80 -19.97 22.16
C ARG A 564 13.88 -19.32 21.27
N PRO A 565 15.13 -19.23 21.74
CA PRO A 565 16.27 -18.78 20.94
C PRO A 565 16.50 -19.62 19.67
N LEU A 566 16.98 -18.99 18.59
CA LEU A 566 17.38 -19.68 17.36
C LEU A 566 18.72 -19.13 16.86
N VAL A 567 19.72 -20.00 16.75
CA VAL A 567 21.10 -19.70 16.37
C VAL A 567 21.41 -20.27 14.98
N LYS A 568 22.11 -19.48 14.15
CA LYS A 568 22.57 -19.87 12.81
C LYS A 568 23.95 -19.29 12.53
N VAL A 569 24.70 -19.89 11.60
CA VAL A 569 25.91 -19.26 11.06
C VAL A 569 25.54 -17.93 10.39
N PHE A 570 26.24 -16.85 10.75
CA PHE A 570 26.01 -15.55 10.14
C PHE A 570 26.43 -15.57 8.67
N GLN A 571 25.58 -15.03 7.80
CA GLN A 571 25.86 -14.86 6.38
C GLN A 571 25.50 -13.42 6.00
N HIS A 572 26.51 -12.62 5.68
CA HIS A 572 26.28 -11.25 5.22
C HIS A 572 25.64 -11.28 3.83
N ARG A 573 24.35 -10.98 3.75
CA ARG A 573 23.67 -10.72 2.49
C ARG A 573 23.85 -9.26 2.12
N GLU A 574 24.80 -8.99 1.23
CA GLU A 574 24.81 -7.76 0.45
C GLU A 574 23.44 -7.55 -0.21
N GLY A 575 22.98 -6.29 -0.28
CA GLY A 575 21.61 -5.93 -0.60
C GLY A 575 21.18 -6.17 -2.05
N LYS A 576 20.96 -7.44 -2.44
CA LYS A 576 20.21 -7.77 -3.66
C LYS A 576 18.71 -7.78 -3.39
N THR A 577 18.00 -7.05 -4.25
CA THR A 577 16.54 -6.85 -4.28
C THR A 577 15.71 -8.07 -3.92
N PHE A 578 14.68 -7.87 -3.09
CA PHE A 578 13.60 -8.84 -2.86
C PHE A 578 12.91 -9.20 -4.19
N SER A 579 13.21 -10.39 -4.72
CA SER A 579 12.45 -10.99 -5.82
C SER A 579 11.09 -11.47 -5.31
N ASN A 580 10.17 -10.53 -5.12
CA ASN A 580 8.89 -10.77 -4.47
C ASN A 580 7.90 -11.49 -5.42
N ARG A 581 7.98 -12.83 -5.48
CA ARG A 581 7.06 -13.68 -6.23
C ARG A 581 6.24 -14.53 -5.25
N GLY A 582 5.02 -14.07 -4.95
CA GLY A 582 4.13 -14.74 -4.00
C GLY A 582 3.59 -16.09 -4.49
N GLY A 583 3.30 -16.98 -3.55
CA GLY A 583 2.72 -18.29 -3.79
C GLY A 583 2.97 -19.21 -2.59
N ALA A 584 1.93 -19.92 -2.12
CA ALA A 584 2.06 -20.83 -0.98
C ALA A 584 2.64 -22.19 -1.40
N GLY A 585 3.46 -22.77 -0.53
CA GLY A 585 3.70 -24.22 -0.43
C GLY A 585 4.16 -24.98 -1.68
N THR A 586 5.48 -25.12 -1.85
CA THR A 586 6.05 -26.33 -2.48
C THR A 586 7.38 -26.65 -1.79
N TRP A 587 7.57 -27.90 -1.38
CA TRP A 587 8.80 -28.36 -0.72
C TRP A 587 9.93 -28.55 -1.74
N GLY A 588 11.16 -28.25 -1.32
CA GLY A 588 12.37 -28.53 -2.10
C GLY A 588 13.53 -28.84 -1.15
N GLY A 589 13.80 -30.12 -0.92
CA GLY A 589 14.93 -30.57 -0.11
C GLY A 589 16.24 -30.59 -0.91
N ASN A 590 17.38 -30.39 -0.24
CA ASN A 590 18.69 -30.54 -0.88
C ASN A 590 19.01 -32.01 -1.19
N ALA A 591 19.71 -32.23 -2.31
CA ALA A 591 19.93 -33.57 -2.86
C ALA A 591 20.99 -34.40 -2.11
N ARG A 592 20.77 -35.71 -1.99
CA ARG A 592 21.82 -36.74 -1.83
C ARG A 592 21.32 -38.14 -2.25
N GLY A 593 21.89 -38.66 -3.34
CA GLY A 593 22.09 -40.10 -3.60
C GLY A 593 20.92 -40.98 -4.09
N GLY A 594 21.09 -41.60 -5.27
CA GLY A 594 20.98 -43.06 -5.36
C GLY A 594 19.80 -43.72 -6.10
N ALA A 595 20.06 -44.10 -7.37
CA ALA A 595 19.65 -45.36 -8.02
C ALA A 595 18.16 -45.71 -8.34
N THR A 596 17.94 -45.97 -9.64
CA THR A 596 17.10 -47.04 -10.26
C THR A 596 15.62 -47.22 -9.89
N GLY A 597 14.74 -47.13 -10.90
CA GLY A 597 13.38 -47.70 -10.87
C GLY A 597 12.51 -47.24 -12.05
N SER A 598 11.84 -48.19 -12.73
CA SER A 598 10.81 -47.91 -13.76
C SER A 598 9.42 -48.23 -13.19
N GLY A 599 8.38 -47.48 -13.57
CA GLY A 599 7.01 -47.73 -13.07
C GLY A 599 5.93 -46.87 -13.74
N TYR A 600 4.87 -47.53 -14.22
CA TYR A 600 3.70 -46.94 -14.86
C TYR A 600 2.61 -46.49 -13.85
N GLY A 601 1.75 -45.56 -14.28
CA GLY A 601 0.31 -45.85 -14.37
C GLY A 601 -0.67 -45.20 -13.38
N ASN A 602 -1.90 -44.99 -13.89
CA ASN A 602 -3.17 -44.74 -13.19
C ASN A 602 -3.29 -43.45 -12.34
N SER A 603 -4.34 -42.62 -12.39
CA SER A 603 -5.73 -42.72 -12.91
C SER A 603 -6.64 -43.74 -12.18
N ASP A 604 -7.61 -43.26 -11.40
CA ASP A 604 -9.02 -43.27 -11.87
C ASP A 604 -10.01 -42.55 -10.92
N SER A 605 -10.82 -41.69 -11.56
CA SER A 605 -12.29 -41.58 -11.55
C SER A 605 -13.18 -41.87 -10.32
N GLU A 606 -14.23 -41.04 -10.29
CA GLU A 606 -15.48 -41.05 -9.50
C GLU A 606 -16.10 -42.40 -9.08
N SER A 607 -16.79 -42.41 -7.92
CA SER A 607 -18.21 -42.81 -7.89
C SER A 607 -19.00 -42.32 -6.67
N ASN A 608 -20.10 -41.63 -6.95
CA ASN A 608 -21.20 -41.21 -6.08
C ASN A 608 -22.04 -42.40 -5.56
N ARG A 609 -22.51 -42.39 -4.28
CA ARG A 609 -23.88 -42.83 -3.89
C ARG A 609 -24.29 -42.56 -2.43
N ARG A 610 -25.59 -42.71 -2.16
CA ARG A 610 -26.32 -42.33 -0.93
C ARG A 610 -26.74 -43.53 -0.05
N VAL A 611 -26.91 -43.26 1.25
CA VAL A 611 -27.89 -43.86 2.19
C VAL A 611 -27.86 -45.37 2.48
N GLY A 612 -27.76 -45.72 3.77
CA GLY A 612 -28.06 -47.05 4.34
C GLY A 612 -28.03 -47.02 5.88
N ARG A 613 -28.97 -47.69 6.57
CA ARG A 613 -29.16 -47.58 8.03
C ARG A 613 -29.29 -48.94 8.72
N GLY A 614 -28.49 -49.18 9.76
CA GLY A 614 -28.62 -50.30 10.71
C GLY A 614 -27.90 -51.60 10.29
N GLY A 615 -27.61 -52.54 11.21
CA GLY A 615 -27.73 -52.44 12.68
C GLY A 615 -27.73 -53.79 13.42
N ARG A 616 -26.71 -54.02 14.26
CA ARG A 616 -26.52 -55.04 15.34
C ARG A 616 -25.19 -54.61 16.04
N GLY A 617 -24.98 -54.61 17.36
CA GLY A 617 -25.60 -55.31 18.50
C GLY A 617 -24.62 -56.39 19.01
N GLY A 618 -24.22 -56.51 20.28
CA GLY A 618 -24.55 -55.80 21.53
C GLY A 618 -24.38 -56.77 22.73
N ARG A 619 -24.28 -56.31 24.00
CA ARG A 619 -24.58 -57.07 25.26
C ARG A 619 -24.08 -56.36 26.54
N GLY A 620 -24.79 -56.60 27.65
CA GLY A 620 -24.32 -56.44 29.03
C GLY A 620 -24.52 -55.05 29.67
N SER A 621 -25.19 -54.85 30.81
CA SER A 621 -26.32 -55.48 31.55
C SER A 621 -26.22 -55.02 33.01
N ASP A 622 -27.34 -54.65 33.63
CA ASP A 622 -27.42 -54.01 34.96
C ASP A 622 -26.81 -54.75 36.16
N ARG A 623 -26.39 -53.95 37.16
CA ARG A 623 -26.63 -54.12 38.60
C ARG A 623 -26.26 -52.83 39.34
N GLY A 624 -27.20 -52.20 40.06
CA GLY A 624 -26.95 -51.05 40.94
C GLY A 624 -27.39 -51.31 42.38
N ARG A 625 -27.12 -50.39 43.35
CA ARG A 625 -27.83 -50.30 44.66
C ARG A 625 -27.41 -49.10 45.55
N GLY A 626 -28.34 -48.16 45.81
CA GLY A 626 -28.34 -47.25 46.98
C GLY A 626 -27.32 -46.09 47.02
N GLY A 627 -27.49 -45.05 47.85
CA GLY A 627 -28.69 -44.66 48.62
C GLY A 627 -28.42 -43.76 49.86
N ARG A 628 -29.36 -42.83 50.16
CA ARG A 628 -29.38 -41.84 51.28
C ARG A 628 -28.41 -40.64 51.12
N GLY A 629 -28.71 -39.43 51.63
CA GLY A 629 -29.98 -38.90 52.18
C GLY A 629 -29.81 -37.63 53.05
N ARG A 630 -30.88 -36.82 53.20
CA ARG A 630 -31.02 -35.51 53.90
C ARG A 630 -30.32 -34.30 53.24
N GLY A 631 -30.85 -33.07 53.33
CA GLY A 631 -32.22 -32.69 53.71
C GLY A 631 -32.43 -31.26 54.21
N GLY A 632 -33.44 -30.56 53.65
CA GLY A 632 -34.08 -29.35 54.20
C GLY A 632 -33.67 -28.01 53.58
N LEU A 633 -34.47 -26.92 53.66
CA LEU A 633 -35.94 -26.81 53.75
C LEU A 633 -36.36 -25.33 53.61
N LYS A 634 -37.32 -25.05 52.71
CA LYS A 634 -38.27 -23.91 52.72
C LYS A 634 -37.75 -22.45 52.61
N GLY A 635 -38.20 -21.77 51.56
CA GLY A 635 -38.21 -20.31 51.36
C GLY A 635 -39.09 -20.03 50.13
N ASP A 636 -40.08 -19.15 50.23
CA ASP A 636 -41.23 -19.10 49.30
C ASP A 636 -41.24 -17.86 48.37
N ALA A 637 -42.22 -17.81 47.47
CA ALA A 637 -42.31 -16.92 46.31
C ALA A 637 -42.25 -15.40 46.58
N GLY A 638 -41.70 -14.68 45.60
CA GLY A 638 -41.88 -13.25 45.37
C GLY A 638 -41.99 -13.00 43.87
N ALA A 639 -43.17 -12.57 43.39
CA ALA A 639 -43.49 -12.49 41.97
C ALA A 639 -43.07 -11.18 41.31
N SER A 640 -43.04 -11.20 39.97
CA SER A 640 -42.63 -10.09 39.10
C SER A 640 -43.59 -8.90 39.10
N SER A 641 -43.08 -7.72 38.74
CA SER A 641 -43.83 -6.65 38.07
C SER A 641 -42.91 -5.84 37.14
N PRO A 642 -43.43 -5.17 36.09
CA PRO A 642 -42.67 -4.91 34.86
C PRO A 642 -42.22 -3.45 34.67
N ALA A 643 -41.57 -3.20 33.52
CA ALA A 643 -41.00 -1.92 33.11
C ALA A 643 -42.03 -0.82 32.78
N ALA A 644 -41.56 0.43 32.75
CA ALA A 644 -42.32 1.61 32.32
C ALA A 644 -41.79 2.17 30.99
N THR A 645 -42.71 2.77 30.21
CA THR A 645 -42.45 3.50 28.96
C THR A 645 -43.24 4.83 28.96
N PRO A 646 -42.85 5.83 28.14
CA PRO A 646 -43.01 7.25 28.52
C PRO A 646 -44.33 7.91 28.11
N SER A 647 -44.65 9.02 28.78
CA SER A 647 -45.77 9.91 28.50
C SER A 647 -45.36 11.17 27.74
N THR A 648 -46.05 11.48 26.64
CA THR A 648 -45.96 12.75 25.90
C THR A 648 -46.63 13.88 26.68
N PRO A 649 -46.09 15.12 26.68
CA PRO A 649 -46.85 16.33 26.98
C PRO A 649 -47.45 16.94 25.71
N ALA A 650 -48.51 17.74 25.84
CA ALA A 650 -49.08 18.53 24.76
C ALA A 650 -49.59 19.88 25.28
N GLU A 651 -48.92 20.96 24.85
CA GLU A 651 -49.47 22.28 24.52
C GLU A 651 -48.47 23.00 23.60
#